data_AF-A0A8C5HAL0-F1
#
_entry.id   AF-A0A8C5HAL0-F1
#
_cell.length_a   1.000
_cell.length_b   1.000
_cell.length_c   1.000
_cell.angle_alpha   90.00
_cell.angle_beta   90.00
_cell.angle_gamma   90.00
#
_symmetry.space_group_name_H-M   'P 1'
#
loop_
_entity.id
_entity.type
_entity.pdbx_description
1 polymer ?
#
loop_
_entity_poly.entity_id
_entity_poly.type
_entity_poly.pdbx_seq_one_letter_code
_entity_poly.pdbx_strand_id
1 'polypeptide(L)'
;MASEASSPAADLKLQFAPFISALEAGFWHQLTQKKLNDYRLDESPKSIKGYYSNGDPVGLPTRLTLEYSAFDIDGPTPARCCPAFGTLYNTNTIDAFKDTDKKALLEKEAKEIWEAIQSGAAIKNPSILCRFILLTFADLKKYNFYYWFCFPALCFPEGLKLNQRPALLEQIFSAKQVTVGVYDPCTLSQHPGWPLRNLLVLLANQWGSKVDTVQILCFRDRTLQGDRSVNHSIVFQVKLPELPNSSVCPKSVGWEKNAKGAMGPRIVNLSECMDPKRLAESSVDLNLKLMKWRLVPSLDLDKVINTKCLLLGAGTLGCNVARTLMGWGVRHITFVDNAKISYSNPVRQPLYEFEDCFGGGKSKAIAAVDRLTKIFPGVNAEGYNMSIPMPGHPVNFSQATLSQAQRDVEQLEKLIAEHDVVFLLMDTRESRWLPTVLAASKQKLVVNAALGFDTFVVMRHGLKKTAISQSVPSGSAPIVPGSSLFSNIPGHKLGCYFCNDVVAPGDSTRDRTLDQQCTVSRPGLAMIAGALAVELMVSILQHSEGGYAIASSSDDRMNEPPTSLGLVPHQIRGFLSRFDNVLPASLAFDKCTACSPTVLEHYEKEGFNFLSKVFNSSHSFLEDLTGLTLLHQETQAAEVNYNLCMETKNL
;
A
#
# COMPACT_ATOMS: atom_id res chain seq x y z
N MET A 1 23.42 -50.25 -27.44
CA MET A 1 23.77 -51.38 -26.56
C MET A 1 24.24 -50.84 -25.22
N ALA A 2 23.32 -50.76 -24.27
CA ALA A 2 23.60 -50.81 -22.84
C ALA A 2 22.44 -51.61 -22.26
N SER A 3 22.72 -52.83 -21.84
CA SER A 3 21.74 -53.79 -21.33
C SER A 3 21.29 -53.36 -19.93
N GLU A 4 20.06 -52.84 -19.81
CA GLU A 4 19.38 -52.77 -18.52
C GLU A 4 19.07 -54.19 -18.08
N ALA A 5 19.90 -54.69 -17.16
CA ALA A 5 19.68 -55.96 -16.49
C ALA A 5 18.36 -55.89 -15.70
N SER A 6 17.41 -56.74 -16.07
CA SER A 6 16.17 -56.97 -15.34
C SER A 6 16.48 -57.57 -13.96
N SER A 7 16.45 -56.73 -12.93
CA SER A 7 16.40 -57.19 -11.54
C SER A 7 15.16 -58.09 -11.34
N PRO A 8 15.26 -59.27 -10.70
CA PRO A 8 14.12 -60.14 -10.50
C PRO A 8 13.06 -59.43 -9.63
N ALA A 9 11.79 -59.49 -10.06
CA ALA A 9 10.65 -58.77 -9.47
C ALA A 9 10.23 -59.23 -8.07
N ALA A 10 11.07 -59.99 -7.36
CA ALA A 10 10.64 -60.84 -6.25
C ALA A 10 10.39 -60.14 -4.90
N ASP A 11 10.48 -58.80 -4.78
CA ASP A 11 10.17 -58.12 -3.50
C ASP A 11 9.76 -56.63 -3.62
N LEU A 12 9.15 -56.22 -4.75
CA LEU A 12 8.68 -54.83 -4.92
C LEU A 12 7.42 -54.56 -4.08
N LYS A 13 7.51 -53.65 -3.11
CA LYS A 13 6.37 -53.16 -2.33
C LYS A 13 5.59 -52.09 -3.10
N LEU A 14 4.26 -52.18 -3.08
CA LEU A 14 3.37 -51.19 -3.68
C LEU A 14 3.43 -49.86 -2.91
N GLN A 15 3.65 -48.76 -3.63
CA GLN A 15 3.71 -47.40 -3.10
C GLN A 15 2.63 -46.52 -3.75
N PHE A 16 2.10 -45.55 -3.01
CA PHE A 16 0.98 -44.71 -3.43
C PHE A 16 1.37 -43.23 -3.44
N ALA A 17 0.85 -42.47 -4.41
CA ALA A 17 0.96 -41.02 -4.39
C ALA A 17 -0.09 -40.40 -3.45
N PRO A 18 0.29 -39.49 -2.53
CA PRO A 18 -0.63 -38.87 -1.58
C PRO A 18 -1.48 -37.78 -2.25
N PHE A 19 -2.70 -37.55 -1.75
CA PHE A 19 -3.46 -36.35 -2.13
C PHE A 19 -2.75 -35.07 -1.67
N ILE A 20 -2.87 -34.03 -2.48
CA ILE A 20 -2.44 -32.67 -2.21
C ILE A 20 -3.70 -31.79 -2.16
N SER A 21 -3.82 -30.97 -1.13
CA SER A 21 -4.96 -30.08 -1.01
C SER A 21 -4.85 -28.87 -1.95
N ALA A 22 -5.98 -28.48 -2.55
CA ALA A 22 -6.10 -27.27 -3.37
C ALA A 22 -7.32 -26.45 -2.89
N LEU A 23 -7.10 -25.43 -2.07
CA LEU A 23 -8.19 -24.53 -1.64
C LEU A 23 -8.19 -23.27 -2.48
N GLU A 24 -9.33 -22.94 -3.06
CA GLU A 24 -9.51 -21.67 -3.76
C GLU A 24 -9.81 -20.52 -2.80
N ALA A 25 -9.53 -19.28 -3.21
CA ALA A 25 -9.85 -18.09 -2.41
C ALA A 25 -11.34 -18.02 -2.03
N GLY A 26 -12.23 -18.49 -2.92
CA GLY A 26 -13.67 -18.56 -2.67
C GLY A 26 -14.04 -19.41 -1.45
N PHE A 27 -13.31 -20.50 -1.19
CA PHE A 27 -13.53 -21.33 0.01
C PHE A 27 -13.28 -20.52 1.29
N TRP A 28 -12.16 -19.80 1.36
CA TRP A 28 -11.78 -19.01 2.55
C TRP A 28 -12.73 -17.84 2.80
N HIS A 29 -13.20 -17.19 1.73
CA HIS A 29 -14.23 -16.17 1.81
C HIS A 29 -15.52 -16.74 2.43
N GLN A 30 -15.98 -17.90 1.93
CA GLN A 30 -17.19 -18.54 2.44
C GLN A 30 -17.04 -19.03 3.88
N LEU A 31 -15.89 -19.60 4.24
CA LEU A 31 -15.58 -19.99 5.62
C LEU A 31 -15.61 -18.77 6.56
N THR A 32 -15.09 -17.62 6.11
CA THR A 32 -15.09 -16.38 6.88
C THR A 32 -16.51 -15.88 7.12
N GLN A 33 -17.35 -15.84 6.08
CA GLN A 33 -18.75 -15.43 6.20
C GLN A 33 -19.53 -16.35 7.14
N LYS A 34 -19.38 -17.67 6.98
CA LYS A 34 -20.04 -18.64 7.86
C LYS A 34 -19.51 -18.56 9.30
N LYS A 35 -18.21 -18.34 9.52
CA LYS A 35 -17.66 -18.18 10.87
C LYS A 35 -18.21 -16.93 11.56
N LEU A 36 -18.35 -15.81 10.86
CA LEU A 36 -18.86 -14.56 11.43
C LEU A 36 -20.38 -14.58 11.66
N ASN A 37 -21.14 -15.09 10.70
CA ASN A 37 -22.59 -14.97 10.69
C ASN A 37 -23.29 -16.17 11.32
N ASP A 38 -22.82 -17.38 11.01
CA ASP A 38 -23.51 -18.64 11.32
C ASP A 38 -22.89 -19.34 12.55
N TYR A 39 -21.59 -19.65 12.50
CA TYR A 39 -20.93 -20.49 13.49
C TYR A 39 -20.56 -19.72 14.76
N ARG A 40 -20.09 -18.47 14.62
CA ARG A 40 -19.66 -17.62 15.75
C ARG A 40 -18.60 -18.32 16.62
N LEU A 41 -18.98 -18.78 17.81
CA LEU A 41 -18.12 -19.51 18.75
C LEU A 41 -18.27 -21.03 18.66
N ASP A 42 -19.21 -21.52 17.85
CA ASP A 42 -19.46 -22.94 17.65
C ASP A 42 -18.29 -23.61 16.91
N GLU A 43 -17.62 -24.53 17.60
CA GLU A 43 -16.55 -25.37 17.05
C GLU A 43 -17.03 -26.77 16.64
N SER A 44 -18.35 -27.00 16.62
CA SER A 44 -18.89 -28.29 16.23
C SER A 44 -18.51 -28.65 14.78
N PRO A 45 -18.20 -29.93 14.50
CA PRO A 45 -17.73 -30.34 13.18
C PRO A 45 -18.78 -30.07 12.10
N LYS A 46 -18.34 -29.55 10.95
CA LYS A 46 -19.23 -29.23 9.82
C LYS A 46 -18.91 -30.12 8.63
N SER A 47 -19.95 -30.65 7.98
CA SER A 47 -19.77 -31.43 6.75
C SER A 47 -19.45 -30.49 5.59
N ILE A 48 -18.45 -30.86 4.79
CA ILE A 48 -18.03 -30.15 3.58
C ILE A 48 -17.84 -31.14 2.45
N LYS A 49 -17.97 -30.66 1.21
CA LYS A 49 -17.79 -31.46 -0.01
C LYS A 49 -16.69 -30.85 -0.85
N GLY A 50 -15.70 -31.66 -1.19
CA GLY A 50 -14.70 -31.35 -2.19
C GLY A 50 -14.87 -32.22 -3.42
N TYR A 51 -13.95 -32.06 -4.35
CA TYR A 51 -13.87 -32.92 -5.52
C TYR A 51 -12.44 -33.18 -5.92
N TYR A 52 -12.23 -34.27 -6.65
CA TYR A 52 -10.98 -34.57 -7.32
C TYR A 52 -11.27 -34.99 -8.75
N SER A 53 -10.29 -34.83 -9.64
CA SER A 53 -10.40 -35.23 -11.03
C SER A 53 -9.18 -36.04 -11.44
N ASN A 54 -9.31 -36.80 -12.52
CA ASN A 54 -8.21 -37.54 -13.13
C ASN A 54 -7.69 -36.90 -14.42
N GLY A 55 -8.17 -35.69 -14.76
CA GLY A 55 -7.89 -34.96 -15.99
C GLY A 55 -6.69 -34.01 -15.95
N ASP A 56 -5.98 -33.95 -14.81
CA ASP A 56 -4.84 -33.04 -14.63
C ASP A 56 -3.65 -33.39 -15.55
N PRO A 57 -2.99 -32.39 -16.18
CA PRO A 57 -1.77 -32.57 -16.97
C PRO A 57 -0.61 -33.25 -16.22
N VAL A 58 0.30 -33.85 -16.98
CA VAL A 58 1.52 -34.49 -16.45
C VAL A 58 2.40 -33.46 -15.71
N GLY A 59 2.90 -33.84 -14.53
CA GLY A 59 3.71 -32.97 -13.67
C GLY A 59 2.92 -32.26 -12.58
N LEU A 60 1.58 -32.25 -12.65
CA LEU A 60 0.73 -31.78 -11.56
C LEU A 60 0.46 -32.90 -10.55
N PRO A 61 0.37 -32.57 -9.25
CA PRO A 61 0.08 -33.54 -8.21
C PRO A 61 -1.39 -33.97 -8.19
N THR A 62 -1.67 -35.04 -7.45
CA THR A 62 -3.00 -35.56 -7.11
C THR A 62 -3.80 -34.60 -6.25
N ARG A 63 -4.62 -33.73 -6.85
CA ARG A 63 -5.31 -32.68 -6.10
C ARG A 63 -6.70 -33.09 -5.62
N LEU A 64 -7.03 -32.70 -4.39
CA LEU A 64 -8.40 -32.60 -3.89
C LEU A 64 -8.72 -31.12 -3.69
N THR A 65 -9.74 -30.63 -4.39
CA THR A 65 -10.08 -29.22 -4.48
C THR A 65 -11.28 -28.87 -3.60
N LEU A 66 -11.17 -27.75 -2.88
CA LEU A 66 -12.29 -27.06 -2.21
C LEU A 66 -12.47 -25.67 -2.81
N GLU A 67 -13.68 -25.40 -3.29
CA GLU A 67 -14.09 -24.13 -3.88
C GLU A 67 -15.18 -23.44 -3.04
N TYR A 68 -15.77 -22.36 -3.56
CA TYR A 68 -16.86 -21.63 -2.90
C TYR A 68 -18.06 -22.53 -2.53
N SER A 69 -18.38 -23.51 -3.38
CA SER A 69 -19.49 -24.45 -3.21
C SER A 69 -19.24 -25.53 -2.15
N ALA A 70 -18.07 -25.56 -1.50
CA ALA A 70 -17.70 -26.67 -0.61
C ALA A 70 -18.61 -26.85 0.62
N PHE A 71 -19.38 -25.81 0.98
CA PHE A 71 -20.36 -25.84 2.06
C PHE A 71 -21.77 -26.23 1.60
N ASP A 72 -21.99 -26.39 0.29
CA ASP A 72 -23.22 -26.90 -0.32
C ASP A 72 -23.05 -28.40 -0.60
N ILE A 73 -23.41 -29.21 0.40
CA ILE A 73 -23.21 -30.66 0.38
C ILE A 73 -24.06 -31.32 -0.71
N ASP A 74 -25.27 -30.82 -0.94
CA ASP A 74 -26.22 -31.39 -1.90
C ASP A 74 -26.07 -30.79 -3.31
N GLY A 75 -25.27 -29.74 -3.46
CA GLY A 75 -24.97 -29.12 -4.76
C GLY A 75 -24.39 -30.08 -5.81
N PRO A 76 -24.46 -29.73 -7.10
CA PRO A 76 -23.86 -30.53 -8.16
C PRO A 76 -22.33 -30.57 -8.01
N THR A 77 -21.73 -31.73 -8.26
CA THR A 77 -20.27 -31.84 -8.43
C THR A 77 -19.90 -31.39 -9.83
N PRO A 78 -18.79 -30.63 -10.02
CA PRO A 78 -18.35 -30.24 -11.35
C PRO A 78 -18.27 -31.43 -12.31
N ALA A 79 -18.61 -31.19 -13.58
CA ALA A 79 -18.63 -32.24 -14.59
C ALA A 79 -17.25 -32.92 -14.67
N ARG A 80 -17.25 -34.25 -14.80
CA ARG A 80 -16.03 -35.10 -14.88
C ARG A 80 -15.16 -35.08 -13.62
N CYS A 81 -15.71 -34.65 -12.48
CA CYS A 81 -15.05 -34.74 -11.19
C CYS A 81 -15.77 -35.76 -10.30
N CYS A 82 -15.02 -36.37 -9.38
CA CYS A 82 -15.55 -37.27 -8.38
C CYS A 82 -15.76 -36.50 -7.06
N PRO A 83 -16.93 -36.63 -6.41
CA PRO A 83 -17.16 -36.01 -5.11
C PRO A 83 -16.30 -36.69 -4.04
N ALA A 84 -15.78 -35.89 -3.12
CA ALA A 84 -15.17 -36.34 -1.88
C ALA A 84 -15.85 -35.62 -0.72
N PHE A 85 -16.29 -36.36 0.29
CA PHE A 85 -16.99 -35.79 1.45
C PHE A 85 -16.06 -35.73 2.64
N GLY A 86 -16.10 -34.63 3.39
CA GLY A 86 -15.20 -34.44 4.52
C GLY A 86 -15.81 -33.67 5.67
N THR A 87 -15.06 -33.66 6.76
CA THR A 87 -15.45 -33.00 8.00
C THR A 87 -14.49 -31.84 8.30
N LEU A 88 -15.05 -30.63 8.40
CA LEU A 88 -14.35 -29.41 8.79
C LEU A 88 -14.40 -29.25 10.31
N TYR A 89 -13.22 -29.16 10.92
CA TYR A 89 -13.01 -28.82 12.32
C TYR A 89 -12.38 -27.43 12.36
N ASN A 90 -13.14 -26.41 12.74
CA ASN A 90 -12.64 -25.04 12.80
C ASN A 90 -12.56 -24.56 14.25
N THR A 91 -11.35 -24.29 14.73
CA THR A 91 -11.14 -23.79 16.09
C THR A 91 -11.16 -22.26 16.14
N ASN A 92 -11.48 -21.70 17.30
CA ASN A 92 -11.51 -20.27 17.55
C ASN A 92 -10.17 -19.70 17.98
N THR A 93 -9.30 -20.52 18.59
CA THR A 93 -7.95 -20.12 19.01
C THR A 93 -6.88 -20.95 18.33
N ILE A 94 -5.69 -20.37 18.21
CA ILE A 94 -4.51 -21.05 17.66
C ILE A 94 -4.00 -22.14 18.61
N ASP A 95 -4.20 -21.98 19.92
CA ASP A 95 -3.78 -22.98 20.91
C ASP A 95 -4.69 -24.20 20.84
N ALA A 96 -6.02 -24.01 20.74
CA ALA A 96 -6.94 -25.11 20.47
C ALA A 96 -6.60 -25.86 19.18
N PHE A 97 -6.19 -25.16 18.11
CA PHE A 97 -5.72 -25.78 16.87
C PHE A 97 -4.49 -26.67 17.08
N LYS A 98 -3.53 -26.22 17.89
CA LYS A 98 -2.31 -26.97 18.21
C LYS A 98 -2.63 -28.18 19.08
N ASP A 99 -3.42 -27.98 20.13
CA ASP A 99 -3.74 -28.96 21.18
C ASP A 99 -4.76 -30.01 20.71
N THR A 100 -5.50 -29.74 19.63
CA THR A 100 -6.41 -30.72 19.02
C THR A 100 -5.68 -32.03 18.75
N ASP A 101 -6.20 -33.14 19.31
CA ASP A 101 -5.67 -34.49 19.12
C ASP A 101 -5.90 -34.99 17.69
N LYS A 102 -4.87 -34.80 16.89
CA LYS A 102 -4.84 -35.11 15.45
C LYS A 102 -4.88 -36.61 15.21
N LYS A 103 -4.39 -37.41 16.16
CA LYS A 103 -4.39 -38.87 16.05
C LYS A 103 -5.81 -39.38 16.30
N ALA A 104 -6.48 -38.90 17.34
CA ALA A 104 -7.86 -39.26 17.63
C ALA A 104 -8.82 -38.90 16.47
N LEU A 105 -8.66 -37.72 15.86
CA LEU A 105 -9.47 -37.32 14.69
C LEU A 105 -9.29 -38.27 13.51
N LEU A 106 -8.04 -38.64 13.19
CA LEU A 106 -7.73 -39.60 12.13
C LEU A 106 -8.29 -41.00 12.45
N GLU A 107 -8.14 -41.48 13.68
CA GLU A 107 -8.62 -42.80 14.11
C GLU A 107 -10.15 -42.89 14.06
N LYS A 108 -10.85 -41.81 14.46
CA LYS A 108 -12.30 -41.71 14.38
C LYS A 108 -12.80 -41.89 12.94
N GLU A 109 -12.29 -41.08 12.00
CA GLU A 109 -12.75 -41.12 10.60
C GLU A 109 -12.31 -42.42 9.90
N ALA A 110 -11.13 -42.96 10.24
CA ALA A 110 -10.69 -44.28 9.75
C ALA A 110 -11.64 -45.40 10.21
N LYS A 111 -12.13 -45.34 11.45
CA LYS A 111 -13.11 -46.30 11.98
C LYS A 111 -14.44 -46.22 11.22
N GLU A 112 -14.92 -45.02 10.91
CA GLU A 112 -16.16 -44.85 10.11
C GLU A 112 -16.01 -45.45 8.70
N ILE A 113 -14.84 -45.28 8.05
CA ILE A 113 -14.55 -45.93 6.76
C ILE A 113 -14.58 -47.46 6.91
N TRP A 114 -13.99 -48.00 7.99
CA TRP A 114 -13.96 -49.44 8.24
C TRP A 114 -15.35 -50.03 8.52
N GLU A 115 -16.17 -49.37 9.34
CA GLU A 115 -17.55 -49.77 9.60
C GLU A 115 -18.41 -49.77 8.32
N ALA A 116 -18.20 -48.78 7.44
CA ALA A 116 -18.86 -48.74 6.13
C ALA A 116 -18.44 -49.90 5.20
N ILE A 117 -17.18 -50.33 5.29
CA ILE A 117 -16.66 -51.51 4.57
C ILE A 117 -17.31 -52.79 5.11
N GLN A 118 -17.36 -52.97 6.43
CA GLN A 118 -17.89 -54.17 7.08
C GLN A 118 -19.40 -54.33 6.89
N SER A 119 -20.15 -53.23 7.00
CA SER A 119 -21.61 -53.22 6.80
C SER A 119 -22.06 -53.35 5.34
N GLY A 120 -21.13 -53.24 4.39
CA GLY A 120 -21.43 -53.23 2.95
C GLY A 120 -21.98 -51.88 2.42
N ALA A 121 -22.07 -50.85 3.26
CA ALA A 121 -22.48 -49.50 2.84
C ALA A 121 -21.53 -48.91 1.79
N ALA A 122 -20.22 -49.15 1.93
CA ALA A 122 -19.21 -48.71 0.97
C ALA A 122 -19.35 -49.38 -0.41
N ILE A 123 -20.01 -50.55 -0.50
CA ILE A 123 -20.28 -51.22 -1.78
C ILE A 123 -21.40 -50.49 -2.52
N LYS A 124 -22.44 -50.07 -1.80
CA LYS A 124 -23.56 -49.29 -2.36
C LYS A 124 -23.14 -47.88 -2.75
N ASN A 125 -22.26 -47.27 -1.96
CA ASN A 125 -21.71 -45.94 -2.24
C ASN A 125 -20.19 -45.88 -2.02
N PRO A 126 -19.39 -46.11 -3.08
CA PRO A 126 -17.93 -46.10 -3.00
C PRO A 126 -17.30 -44.74 -2.65
N SER A 127 -18.03 -43.62 -2.79
CA SER A 127 -17.51 -42.28 -2.46
C SER A 127 -17.10 -42.13 -0.99
N ILE A 128 -17.69 -42.96 -0.10
CA ILE A 128 -17.38 -43.03 1.33
C ILE A 128 -15.92 -43.45 1.57
N LEU A 129 -15.29 -44.14 0.62
CA LEU A 129 -13.88 -44.56 0.74
C LEU A 129 -12.89 -43.38 0.62
N CYS A 130 -13.33 -42.25 0.05
CA CYS A 130 -12.50 -41.06 -0.21
C CYS A 130 -12.87 -39.90 0.71
N ARG A 131 -13.03 -40.17 2.00
CA ARG A 131 -13.30 -39.12 3.01
C ARG A 131 -12.05 -38.32 3.36
N PHE A 132 -12.24 -37.10 3.82
CA PHE A 132 -11.15 -36.23 4.28
C PHE A 132 -11.54 -35.42 5.52
N ILE A 133 -10.53 -34.95 6.24
CA ILE A 133 -10.68 -34.03 7.37
C ILE A 133 -9.97 -32.74 7.01
N LEU A 134 -10.59 -31.62 7.34
CA LEU A 134 -9.97 -30.31 7.26
C LEU A 134 -9.99 -29.68 8.66
N LEU A 135 -8.82 -29.60 9.30
CA LEU A 135 -8.65 -28.85 10.54
C LEU A 135 -8.21 -27.43 10.21
N THR A 136 -8.90 -26.41 10.72
CA THR A 136 -8.60 -25.00 10.43
C THR A 136 -8.58 -24.12 11.67
N PHE A 137 -7.77 -23.07 11.62
CA PHE A 137 -7.87 -21.89 12.47
C PHE A 137 -7.74 -20.65 11.58
N ALA A 138 -8.75 -19.79 11.63
CA ALA A 138 -8.82 -18.56 10.85
C ALA A 138 -8.60 -17.34 11.75
N ASP A 139 -7.47 -16.64 11.55
CA ASP A 139 -7.22 -15.31 12.13
C ASP A 139 -7.79 -14.26 11.17
N LEU A 140 -9.06 -13.90 11.40
CA LEU A 140 -9.80 -12.97 10.57
C LEU A 140 -9.32 -11.52 10.70
N LYS A 141 -8.49 -11.19 11.70
CA LYS A 141 -7.91 -9.85 11.84
C LYS A 141 -6.71 -9.66 10.92
N LYS A 142 -5.89 -10.70 10.78
CA LYS A 142 -4.68 -10.69 9.93
C LYS A 142 -4.87 -11.38 8.57
N TYR A 143 -6.06 -11.93 8.32
CA TYR A 143 -6.36 -12.77 7.16
C TYR A 143 -5.37 -13.93 6.99
N ASN A 144 -4.92 -14.50 8.11
CA ASN A 144 -4.05 -15.67 8.14
C ASN A 144 -4.90 -16.92 8.40
N PHE A 145 -4.84 -17.87 7.48
CA PHE A 145 -5.56 -19.13 7.58
C PHE A 145 -4.57 -20.28 7.80
N TYR A 146 -4.68 -20.91 8.96
CA TYR A 146 -3.92 -22.10 9.32
C TYR A 146 -4.79 -23.30 9.03
N TYR A 147 -4.26 -24.27 8.28
CA TYR A 147 -5.03 -25.47 7.97
C TYR A 147 -4.16 -26.71 7.83
N TRP A 148 -4.81 -27.86 8.01
CA TRP A 148 -4.20 -29.16 7.80
C TRP A 148 -5.24 -30.16 7.28
N PHE A 149 -4.99 -30.70 6.09
CA PHE A 149 -5.77 -31.81 5.54
C PHE A 149 -5.27 -33.15 6.08
N CYS A 150 -6.22 -34.03 6.34
CA CYS A 150 -5.99 -35.44 6.52
C CYS A 150 -6.85 -36.23 5.53
N PHE A 151 -6.25 -37.20 4.85
CA PHE A 151 -6.92 -38.14 3.95
C PHE A 151 -6.83 -39.55 4.54
N PRO A 152 -7.74 -39.94 5.47
CA PRO A 152 -7.64 -41.19 6.20
C PRO A 152 -7.55 -42.40 5.26
N ALA A 153 -6.46 -43.14 5.36
CA ALA A 153 -6.27 -44.37 4.62
C ALA A 153 -5.86 -45.52 5.54
N LEU A 154 -6.57 -46.64 5.41
CA LEU A 154 -6.34 -47.87 6.15
C LEU A 154 -5.05 -48.55 5.67
N CYS A 155 -4.27 -49.10 6.59
CA CYS A 155 -2.98 -49.74 6.31
C CYS A 155 -3.08 -51.26 6.33
N PHE A 156 -2.38 -51.91 5.41
CA PHE A 156 -2.11 -53.34 5.48
C PHE A 156 -0.94 -53.62 6.46
N PRO A 157 -1.04 -54.62 7.35
CA PRO A 157 -0.01 -54.94 8.34
C PRO A 157 1.39 -55.20 7.75
N GLU A 158 1.47 -55.94 6.64
CA GLU A 158 2.75 -56.31 6.01
C GLU A 158 3.08 -55.49 4.75
N GLY A 159 2.23 -54.53 4.40
CA GLY A 159 2.25 -53.86 3.09
C GLY A 159 1.83 -54.80 1.96
N LEU A 160 1.61 -54.24 0.77
CA LEU A 160 1.20 -55.01 -0.41
C LEU A 160 2.41 -55.25 -1.30
N LYS A 161 2.61 -56.51 -1.72
CA LYS A 161 3.64 -56.88 -2.69
C LYS A 161 3.08 -56.84 -4.11
N LEU A 162 3.89 -56.36 -5.04
CA LEU A 162 3.59 -56.37 -6.47
C LEU A 162 4.02 -57.71 -7.07
N ASN A 163 3.08 -58.45 -7.66
CA ASN A 163 3.40 -59.66 -8.44
C ASN A 163 3.98 -59.30 -9.82
N GLN A 164 3.63 -58.12 -10.35
CA GLN A 164 4.13 -57.57 -11.60
C GLN A 164 4.18 -56.04 -11.51
N ARG A 165 5.11 -55.40 -12.24
CA ARG A 165 5.12 -53.92 -12.37
C ARG A 165 3.84 -53.43 -13.08
N PRO A 166 3.32 -52.24 -12.73
CA PRO A 166 2.18 -51.66 -13.43
C PRO A 166 2.49 -51.47 -14.92
N ALA A 167 1.60 -51.96 -15.78
CA ALA A 167 1.71 -51.84 -17.23
C ALA A 167 0.53 -51.01 -17.78
N LEU A 168 0.68 -50.52 -19.02
CA LEU A 168 -0.34 -49.69 -19.65
C LEU A 168 -1.53 -50.54 -20.10
N LEU A 169 -2.72 -49.92 -20.13
CA LEU A 169 -4.00 -50.58 -20.44
C LEU A 169 -3.99 -51.36 -21.76
N GLU A 170 -3.33 -50.84 -22.79
CA GLU A 170 -3.23 -51.47 -24.12
C GLU A 170 -2.41 -52.77 -24.14
N GLN A 171 -1.60 -53.01 -23.10
CA GLN A 171 -0.64 -54.11 -23.06
C GLN A 171 -1.23 -55.40 -22.46
N ILE A 172 -2.44 -55.34 -21.86
CA ILE A 172 -2.91 -56.42 -20.98
C ILE A 172 -4.34 -56.93 -21.27
N PHE A 173 -5.31 -56.11 -21.69
CA PHE A 173 -6.73 -56.58 -21.70
C PHE A 173 -7.20 -57.28 -22.98
N SER A 174 -7.99 -58.35 -22.79
CA SER A 174 -8.95 -58.93 -23.74
C SER A 174 -10.33 -59.15 -23.09
N ALA A 175 -11.40 -59.28 -23.89
CA ALA A 175 -12.81 -59.13 -23.48
C ALA A 175 -13.41 -60.19 -22.50
N LYS A 176 -12.62 -61.04 -21.82
CA LYS A 176 -13.13 -62.14 -20.98
C LYS A 176 -12.60 -62.19 -19.52
N GLN A 177 -11.96 -61.14 -19.01
CA GLN A 177 -11.42 -61.10 -17.63
C GLN A 177 -12.20 -60.20 -16.67
N VAL A 178 -12.30 -60.60 -15.39
CA VAL A 178 -12.87 -59.80 -14.31
C VAL A 178 -11.80 -58.87 -13.75
N THR A 179 -12.04 -57.56 -13.81
CA THR A 179 -11.09 -56.49 -13.46
C THR A 179 -11.80 -55.47 -12.57
N VAL A 180 -11.12 -54.99 -11.52
CA VAL A 180 -11.63 -53.90 -10.68
C VAL A 180 -11.03 -52.58 -11.14
N GLY A 181 -11.88 -51.68 -11.64
CA GLY A 181 -11.49 -50.32 -12.00
C GLY A 181 -11.57 -49.36 -10.81
N VAL A 182 -10.52 -48.57 -10.59
CA VAL A 182 -10.50 -47.41 -9.69
C VAL A 182 -10.28 -46.14 -10.51
N TYR A 183 -11.03 -45.08 -10.20
CA TYR A 183 -10.74 -43.75 -10.73
C TYR A 183 -9.48 -43.22 -10.05
N ASP A 184 -8.38 -43.19 -10.79
CA ASP A 184 -7.07 -42.90 -10.23
C ASP A 184 -6.64 -41.45 -10.51
N PRO A 185 -6.53 -40.60 -9.46
CA PRO A 185 -6.05 -39.23 -9.63
C PRO A 185 -4.53 -39.15 -9.87
N CYS A 186 -3.76 -40.23 -9.65
CA CYS A 186 -2.29 -40.21 -9.67
C CYS A 186 -1.67 -40.00 -11.04
N THR A 187 -0.87 -38.94 -11.19
CA THR A 187 -0.18 -38.62 -12.44
C THR A 187 1.09 -39.43 -12.69
N LEU A 188 1.62 -40.13 -11.68
CA LEU A 188 2.85 -40.92 -11.79
C LEU A 188 2.64 -42.21 -12.59
N SER A 189 3.54 -42.52 -13.51
CA SER A 189 3.42 -43.64 -14.45
C SER A 189 3.53 -45.03 -13.81
N GLN A 190 4.17 -45.16 -12.64
CA GLN A 190 4.40 -46.45 -11.98
C GLN A 190 3.72 -46.59 -10.61
N HIS A 191 2.93 -45.60 -10.18
CA HIS A 191 2.30 -45.60 -8.86
C HIS A 191 0.82 -45.31 -8.95
N PRO A 192 -0.07 -46.08 -8.30
CA PRO A 192 -1.47 -45.72 -8.16
C PRO A 192 -1.66 -44.56 -7.17
N GLY A 193 -2.82 -43.93 -7.25
CA GLY A 193 -3.24 -42.89 -6.31
C GLY A 193 -3.72 -43.45 -4.98
N TRP A 194 -3.73 -42.55 -3.99
CA TRP A 194 -4.19 -42.81 -2.63
C TRP A 194 -5.55 -43.52 -2.51
N PRO A 195 -6.59 -43.23 -3.34
CA PRO A 195 -7.91 -43.88 -3.23
C PRO A 195 -7.89 -45.40 -3.30
N LEU A 196 -6.94 -45.98 -4.05
CA LEU A 196 -6.86 -47.42 -4.23
C LEU A 196 -6.63 -48.16 -2.91
N ARG A 197 -5.97 -47.53 -1.93
CA ARG A 197 -5.59 -48.18 -0.68
C ARG A 197 -6.81 -48.67 0.11
N ASN A 198 -7.84 -47.83 0.23
CA ASN A 198 -9.08 -48.18 0.93
C ASN A 198 -9.94 -49.17 0.10
N LEU A 199 -9.93 -49.03 -1.22
CA LEU A 199 -10.61 -49.97 -2.12
C LEU A 199 -10.02 -51.39 -2.01
N LEU A 200 -8.69 -51.52 -1.93
CA LEU A 200 -8.04 -52.82 -1.74
C LEU A 200 -8.38 -53.45 -0.39
N VAL A 201 -8.53 -52.65 0.67
CA VAL A 201 -8.96 -53.14 1.98
C VAL A 201 -10.40 -53.66 1.92
N LEU A 202 -11.30 -52.96 1.23
CA LEU A 202 -12.67 -53.43 0.96
C LEU A 202 -12.65 -54.77 0.21
N LEU A 203 -11.85 -54.86 -0.85
CA LEU A 203 -11.74 -56.07 -1.67
C LEU A 203 -11.22 -57.26 -0.86
N ALA A 204 -10.16 -57.06 -0.07
CA ALA A 204 -9.58 -58.09 0.79
C ALA A 204 -10.56 -58.59 1.86
N ASN A 205 -11.34 -57.69 2.48
CA ASN A 205 -12.32 -58.07 3.51
C ASN A 205 -13.49 -58.88 2.94
N GLN A 206 -14.01 -58.49 1.78
CA GLN A 206 -15.22 -59.10 1.20
C GLN A 206 -14.94 -60.37 0.39
N TRP A 207 -13.79 -60.40 -0.30
CA TRP A 207 -13.46 -61.47 -1.26
C TRP A 207 -12.09 -62.10 -1.05
N GLY A 208 -11.30 -61.70 -0.05
CA GLY A 208 -9.95 -62.24 0.17
C GLY A 208 -9.90 -63.75 0.39
N SER A 209 -10.96 -64.37 0.94
CA SER A 209 -11.09 -65.83 1.10
C SER A 209 -11.60 -66.57 -0.14
N LYS A 210 -12.02 -65.84 -1.18
CA LYS A 210 -12.64 -66.38 -2.41
C LYS A 210 -11.82 -66.08 -3.67
N VAL A 211 -10.99 -65.04 -3.62
CA VAL A 211 -10.21 -64.54 -4.76
C VAL A 211 -8.81 -64.21 -4.28
N ASP A 212 -7.84 -65.05 -4.66
CA ASP A 212 -6.44 -64.91 -4.23
C ASP A 212 -5.75 -63.70 -4.90
N THR A 213 -6.06 -63.45 -6.17
CA THR A 213 -5.49 -62.34 -6.95
C THR A 213 -6.55 -61.56 -7.69
N VAL A 214 -6.50 -60.22 -7.61
CA VAL A 214 -7.39 -59.31 -8.34
C VAL A 214 -6.57 -58.41 -9.25
N GLN A 215 -7.04 -58.25 -10.49
CA GLN A 215 -6.52 -57.28 -11.42
C GLN A 215 -7.14 -55.90 -11.17
N ILE A 216 -6.29 -54.91 -10.93
CA ILE A 216 -6.67 -53.53 -10.67
C ILE A 216 -6.38 -52.72 -11.93
N LEU A 217 -7.40 -51.98 -12.39
CA LEU A 217 -7.28 -50.93 -13.39
C LEU A 217 -7.36 -49.57 -12.70
N CYS A 218 -6.26 -48.83 -12.68
CA CYS A 218 -6.24 -47.42 -12.32
C CYS A 218 -6.57 -46.58 -13.56
N PHE A 219 -7.85 -46.26 -13.71
CA PHE A 219 -8.38 -45.53 -14.85
C PHE A 219 -8.03 -44.03 -14.78
N ARG A 220 -7.30 -43.55 -15.79
CA ARG A 220 -6.75 -42.20 -15.90
C ARG A 220 -7.11 -41.62 -17.25
N ASP A 221 -8.06 -40.70 -17.25
CA ASP A 221 -8.59 -40.08 -18.45
C ASP A 221 -8.15 -38.62 -18.51
N ARG A 222 -7.13 -38.35 -19.34
CA ARG A 222 -6.36 -37.09 -19.32
C ARG A 222 -6.25 -36.46 -20.69
N THR A 223 -6.03 -35.16 -20.72
CA THR A 223 -5.71 -34.41 -21.94
C THR A 223 -4.23 -34.09 -21.98
N LEU A 224 -3.52 -34.56 -23.02
CA LEU A 224 -2.12 -34.24 -23.28
C LEU A 224 -2.02 -33.59 -24.65
N GLN A 225 -1.45 -32.38 -24.72
CA GLN A 225 -1.29 -31.63 -25.99
C GLN A 225 -2.60 -31.44 -26.81
N GLY A 226 -3.74 -31.35 -26.12
CA GLY A 226 -5.06 -31.16 -26.74
C GLY A 226 -5.83 -32.45 -27.02
N ASP A 227 -5.18 -33.62 -26.97
CA ASP A 227 -5.82 -34.92 -27.17
C ASP A 227 -6.12 -35.62 -25.85
N ARG A 228 -7.39 -36.03 -25.69
CA ARG A 228 -7.85 -36.82 -24.55
C ARG A 228 -7.50 -38.28 -24.76
N SER A 229 -6.73 -38.85 -23.85
CA SER A 229 -6.28 -40.24 -23.92
C SER A 229 -6.39 -40.94 -22.57
N VAL A 230 -6.68 -42.24 -22.63
CA VAL A 230 -6.71 -43.15 -21.48
C VAL A 230 -5.46 -44.03 -21.40
N ASN A 231 -4.52 -43.87 -22.35
CA ASN A 231 -3.34 -44.73 -22.50
C ASN A 231 -2.42 -44.69 -21.28
N HIS A 232 -2.51 -43.63 -20.47
CA HIS A 232 -1.75 -43.44 -19.22
C HIS A 232 -2.30 -44.24 -18.02
N SER A 233 -3.45 -44.88 -18.18
CA SER A 233 -4.05 -45.76 -17.18
C SER A 233 -3.12 -46.92 -16.87
N ILE A 234 -2.97 -47.27 -15.59
CA ILE A 234 -2.08 -48.35 -15.16
C ILE A 234 -2.87 -49.56 -14.70
N VAL A 235 -2.34 -50.73 -14.97
CA VAL A 235 -2.97 -52.02 -14.65
C VAL A 235 -1.94 -52.90 -13.96
N PHE A 236 -2.34 -53.54 -12.87
CA PHE A 236 -1.50 -54.49 -12.15
C PHE A 236 -2.34 -55.49 -11.38
N GLN A 237 -1.73 -56.61 -11.01
CA GLN A 237 -2.37 -57.62 -10.18
C GLN A 237 -1.90 -57.47 -8.73
N VAL A 238 -2.86 -57.55 -7.81
CA VAL A 238 -2.62 -57.52 -6.38
C VAL A 238 -3.09 -58.84 -5.79
N LYS A 239 -2.24 -59.48 -4.98
CA LYS A 239 -2.65 -60.59 -4.12
C LYS A 239 -3.42 -60.02 -2.93
N LEU A 240 -4.67 -60.42 -2.76
CA LEU A 240 -5.47 -59.96 -1.62
C LEU A 240 -5.10 -60.79 -0.38
N PRO A 241 -4.68 -60.15 0.73
CA PRO A 241 -4.43 -60.89 1.96
C PRO A 241 -5.76 -61.36 2.59
N GLU A 242 -5.76 -62.53 3.20
CA GLU A 242 -6.85 -62.94 4.10
C GLU A 242 -6.80 -62.08 5.36
N LEU A 243 -7.81 -61.23 5.54
CA LEU A 243 -7.96 -60.45 6.76
C LEU A 243 -8.63 -61.33 7.83
N PRO A 244 -8.09 -61.37 9.07
CA PRO A 244 -8.71 -62.13 10.14
C PRO A 244 -10.12 -61.58 10.43
N ASN A 245 -11.08 -62.46 10.75
CA ASN A 245 -12.47 -62.12 11.15
C ASN A 245 -12.55 -61.40 12.53
N SER A 246 -11.66 -60.46 12.79
CA SER A 246 -11.59 -59.65 13.99
C SER A 246 -12.34 -58.33 13.79
N SER A 247 -13.07 -57.89 14.82
CA SER A 247 -13.78 -56.60 14.85
C SER A 247 -12.87 -55.37 15.02
N VAL A 248 -11.54 -55.54 14.98
CA VAL A 248 -10.57 -54.48 15.26
C VAL A 248 -10.14 -53.74 13.97
N CYS A 249 -10.21 -52.40 14.01
CA CYS A 249 -9.87 -51.52 12.89
C CYS A 249 -8.35 -51.53 12.56
N PRO A 250 -7.94 -51.61 11.27
CA PRO A 250 -6.53 -51.49 10.87
C PRO A 250 -5.91 -50.13 11.20
N LYS A 251 -4.58 -50.07 11.38
CA LYS A 251 -3.85 -48.80 11.57
C LYS A 251 -4.07 -47.85 10.39
N SER A 252 -4.11 -46.53 10.62
CA SER A 252 -4.38 -45.52 9.58
C SER A 252 -3.25 -44.48 9.47
N VAL A 253 -3.12 -43.88 8.28
CA VAL A 253 -2.21 -42.75 7.97
C VAL A 253 -2.90 -41.79 6.99
N GLY A 254 -2.39 -40.57 6.80
CA GLY A 254 -2.97 -39.64 5.81
C GLY A 254 -2.71 -38.14 5.97
N TRP A 255 -1.93 -37.70 6.97
CA TRP A 255 -1.61 -36.28 7.17
C TRP A 255 -0.72 -35.73 6.04
N GLU A 256 -1.13 -34.63 5.41
CA GLU A 256 -0.36 -33.98 4.34
C GLU A 256 0.94 -33.36 4.87
N LYS A 257 2.02 -33.44 4.09
CA LYS A 257 3.28 -32.74 4.38
C LYS A 257 3.20 -31.26 3.99
N ASN A 258 3.88 -30.40 4.74
CA ASN A 258 4.00 -28.98 4.40
C ASN A 258 4.90 -28.76 3.17
N ALA A 259 5.04 -27.50 2.73
CA ALA A 259 5.87 -27.12 1.57
C ALA A 259 7.36 -27.51 1.71
N LYS A 260 7.85 -27.78 2.92
CA LYS A 260 9.22 -28.23 3.20
C LYS A 260 9.34 -29.76 3.32
N GLY A 261 8.28 -30.51 3.05
CA GLY A 261 8.25 -31.98 3.13
C GLY A 261 8.18 -32.55 4.55
N ALA A 262 7.96 -31.72 5.57
CA ALA A 262 7.81 -32.14 6.97
C ALA A 262 6.33 -32.34 7.35
N MET A 263 6.07 -33.13 8.38
CA MET A 263 4.71 -33.34 8.93
C MET A 263 4.27 -32.11 9.72
N GLY A 264 3.53 -31.19 9.08
CA GLY A 264 3.04 -29.98 9.73
C GLY A 264 2.04 -29.19 8.88
N PRO A 265 1.35 -28.21 9.48
CA PRO A 265 0.29 -27.43 8.82
C PRO A 265 0.85 -26.49 7.74
N ARG A 266 -0.04 -26.03 6.85
CA ARG A 266 0.25 -24.96 5.88
C ARG A 266 -0.37 -23.64 6.34
N ILE A 267 0.25 -22.54 5.93
CA ILE A 267 -0.20 -21.18 6.21
C ILE A 267 -0.37 -20.48 4.87
N VAL A 268 -1.50 -19.83 4.66
CA VAL A 268 -1.73 -18.93 3.52
C VAL A 268 -2.18 -17.57 4.07
N ASN A 269 -1.55 -16.51 3.58
CA ASN A 269 -1.98 -15.14 3.83
C ASN A 269 -2.77 -14.65 2.62
N LEU A 270 -4.02 -14.25 2.83
CA LEU A 270 -4.90 -13.76 1.75
C LEU A 270 -5.20 -12.26 1.88
N SER A 271 -4.43 -11.53 2.68
CA SER A 271 -4.69 -10.11 2.95
C SER A 271 -4.65 -9.27 1.66
N GLU A 272 -3.79 -9.58 0.70
CA GLU A 272 -3.69 -8.85 -0.58
C GLU A 272 -4.98 -8.93 -1.42
N CYS A 273 -5.75 -10.00 -1.28
CA CYS A 273 -6.98 -10.22 -2.05
C CYS A 273 -8.27 -10.01 -1.24
N MET A 274 -8.16 -9.91 0.09
CA MET A 274 -9.33 -9.90 0.98
C MET A 274 -9.37 -8.71 1.93
N ASP A 275 -8.25 -8.05 2.24
CA ASP A 275 -8.24 -6.85 3.09
C ASP A 275 -8.68 -5.63 2.27
N PRO A 276 -9.85 -5.02 2.56
CA PRO A 276 -10.34 -3.87 1.81
C PRO A 276 -9.36 -2.69 1.82
N LYS A 277 -8.55 -2.53 2.88
CA LYS A 277 -7.58 -1.45 2.98
C LYS A 277 -6.42 -1.66 1.99
N ARG A 278 -5.85 -2.86 1.96
CA ARG A 278 -4.78 -3.21 1.00
C ARG A 278 -5.26 -3.19 -0.44
N LEU A 279 -6.50 -3.62 -0.69
CA LEU A 279 -7.12 -3.53 -2.02
C LEU A 279 -7.27 -2.07 -2.47
N ALA A 280 -7.68 -1.17 -1.57
CA ALA A 280 -7.74 0.26 -1.86
C ALA A 280 -6.35 0.85 -2.14
N GLU A 281 -5.35 0.53 -1.30
CA GLU A 281 -3.94 0.93 -1.51
C GLU A 281 -3.41 0.46 -2.87
N SER A 282 -3.55 -0.82 -3.18
CA SER A 282 -3.09 -1.39 -4.45
C SER A 282 -3.82 -0.78 -5.65
N SER A 283 -5.10 -0.41 -5.51
CA SER A 283 -5.87 0.21 -6.59
C SER A 283 -5.41 1.64 -6.88
N VAL A 284 -5.11 2.43 -5.83
CA VAL A 284 -4.55 3.78 -5.96
C VAL A 284 -3.16 3.71 -6.62
N ASP A 285 -2.30 2.81 -6.15
CA ASP A 285 -0.94 2.64 -6.69
C ASP A 285 -0.97 2.19 -8.16
N LEU A 286 -1.91 1.33 -8.53
CA LEU A 286 -2.08 0.89 -9.90
C LEU A 286 -2.43 2.07 -10.82
N ASN A 287 -3.28 3.00 -10.39
CA ASN A 287 -3.63 4.17 -11.20
C ASN A 287 -2.40 5.04 -11.54
N LEU A 288 -1.54 5.28 -10.55
CA LEU A 288 -0.29 6.01 -10.74
C LEU A 288 0.70 5.23 -11.63
N LYS A 289 0.84 3.92 -11.42
CA LYS A 289 1.66 3.05 -12.28
C LYS A 289 1.19 3.06 -13.73
N LEU A 290 -0.13 3.14 -13.98
CA LEU A 290 -0.67 3.27 -15.33
C LEU A 290 -0.27 4.59 -16.00
N MET A 291 -0.23 5.72 -15.27
CA MET A 291 0.29 6.98 -15.80
C MET A 291 1.74 6.83 -16.23
N LYS A 292 2.58 6.22 -15.37
CA LYS A 292 3.99 5.93 -15.69
C LYS A 292 4.12 5.04 -16.93
N TRP A 293 3.45 3.89 -16.96
CA TRP A 293 3.63 2.92 -18.04
C TRP A 293 3.07 3.39 -19.39
N ARG A 294 1.96 4.14 -19.39
CA ARG A 294 1.29 4.53 -20.63
C ARG A 294 1.73 5.87 -21.19
N LEU A 295 2.07 6.83 -20.32
CA LEU A 295 2.26 8.23 -20.72
C LEU A 295 3.67 8.72 -20.41
N VAL A 296 4.18 8.48 -19.20
CA VAL A 296 5.45 9.07 -18.73
C VAL A 296 6.36 8.00 -18.11
N PRO A 297 7.06 7.17 -18.91
CA PRO A 297 7.88 6.06 -18.40
C PRO A 297 9.01 6.48 -17.46
N SER A 298 9.54 7.70 -17.64
CA SER A 298 10.58 8.29 -16.80
C SER A 298 10.10 8.75 -15.42
N LEU A 299 8.79 8.74 -15.16
CA LEU A 299 8.20 9.19 -13.90
C LEU A 299 8.68 8.32 -12.73
N ASP A 300 9.29 8.97 -11.75
CA ASP A 300 9.71 8.36 -10.49
C ASP A 300 8.61 8.53 -9.43
N LEU A 301 7.69 7.57 -9.40
CA LEU A 301 6.58 7.54 -8.44
C LEU A 301 7.07 7.32 -7.01
N ASP A 302 8.14 6.55 -6.81
CA ASP A 302 8.63 6.21 -5.48
C ASP A 302 9.16 7.45 -4.76
N LYS A 303 9.80 8.38 -5.48
CA LYS A 303 10.16 9.70 -4.92
C LYS A 303 8.94 10.45 -4.40
N VAL A 304 7.86 10.49 -5.17
CA VAL A 304 6.64 11.23 -4.80
C VAL A 304 5.95 10.57 -3.60
N ILE A 305 5.74 9.26 -3.66
CA ILE A 305 5.03 8.48 -2.62
C ILE A 305 5.71 8.61 -1.24
N ASN A 306 7.04 8.54 -1.22
CA ASN A 306 7.85 8.56 0.01
C ASN A 306 8.13 9.97 0.55
N THR A 307 7.82 11.03 -0.20
CA THR A 307 8.05 12.41 0.24
C THR A 307 7.20 12.74 1.47
N LYS A 308 7.83 13.27 2.52
CA LYS A 308 7.14 13.77 3.71
C LYS A 308 6.75 15.24 3.54
N CYS A 309 5.45 15.52 3.54
CA CYS A 309 4.91 16.86 3.33
C CYS A 309 4.39 17.48 4.63
N LEU A 310 4.95 18.63 5.01
CA LEU A 310 4.46 19.45 6.11
C LEU A 310 3.58 20.58 5.57
N LEU A 311 2.32 20.64 5.98
CA LEU A 311 1.32 21.62 5.56
C LEU A 311 1.08 22.60 6.71
N LEU A 312 1.64 23.80 6.58
CA LEU A 312 1.43 24.88 7.54
C LEU A 312 0.17 25.66 7.14
N GLY A 313 -0.93 25.34 7.78
CA GLY A 313 -2.28 25.80 7.49
C GLY A 313 -3.18 24.67 6.99
N ALA A 314 -4.28 24.42 7.72
CA ALA A 314 -5.33 23.46 7.38
C ALA A 314 -6.61 24.17 6.91
N GLY A 315 -6.47 25.37 6.34
CA GLY A 315 -7.55 26.13 5.73
C GLY A 315 -7.90 25.67 4.30
N THR A 316 -8.41 26.61 3.50
CA THR A 316 -8.86 26.36 2.12
C THR A 316 -7.74 25.78 1.25
N LEU A 317 -6.53 26.34 1.33
CA LEU A 317 -5.36 25.84 0.61
C LEU A 317 -4.91 24.47 1.14
N GLY A 318 -4.73 24.33 2.47
CA GLY A 318 -4.31 23.08 3.12
C GLY A 318 -5.15 21.88 2.72
N CYS A 319 -6.48 22.04 2.73
CA CYS A 319 -7.40 20.98 2.35
C CYS A 319 -7.26 20.56 0.87
N ASN A 320 -7.09 21.52 -0.04
CA ASN A 320 -6.95 21.23 -1.48
C ASN A 320 -5.58 20.60 -1.77
N VAL A 321 -4.51 21.16 -1.23
CA VAL A 321 -3.15 20.61 -1.34
C VAL A 321 -3.11 19.17 -0.85
N ALA A 322 -3.67 18.88 0.33
CA ALA A 322 -3.67 17.52 0.88
C ALA A 322 -4.43 16.52 0.00
N ARG A 323 -5.59 16.90 -0.56
CA ARG A 323 -6.33 16.04 -1.49
C ARG A 323 -5.53 15.76 -2.77
N THR A 324 -4.86 16.76 -3.32
CA THR A 324 -4.02 16.58 -4.51
C THR A 324 -2.77 15.74 -4.21
N LEU A 325 -2.14 15.92 -3.05
CA LEU A 325 -1.01 15.08 -2.59
C LEU A 325 -1.41 13.60 -2.47
N MET A 326 -2.57 13.31 -1.88
CA MET A 326 -3.10 11.92 -1.83
C MET A 326 -3.33 11.36 -3.24
N GLY A 327 -3.84 12.17 -4.17
CA GLY A 327 -4.02 11.80 -5.57
C GLY A 327 -2.72 11.39 -6.25
N TRP A 328 -1.61 12.04 -5.89
CA TRP A 328 -0.25 11.71 -6.33
C TRP A 328 0.41 10.56 -5.54
N GLY A 329 -0.31 9.95 -4.59
CA GLY A 329 0.17 8.81 -3.82
C GLY A 329 1.01 9.15 -2.60
N VAL A 330 1.17 10.43 -2.25
CA VAL A 330 1.92 10.86 -1.06
C VAL A 330 1.31 10.23 0.19
N ARG A 331 2.15 9.58 1.00
CA ARG A 331 1.69 8.85 2.20
C ARG A 331 1.84 9.64 3.48
N HIS A 332 2.84 10.51 3.58
CA HIS A 332 3.16 11.22 4.82
C HIS A 332 2.73 12.69 4.74
N ILE A 333 1.66 13.04 5.44
CA ILE A 333 1.09 14.41 5.42
C ILE A 333 0.88 14.88 6.86
N THR A 334 1.57 15.96 7.24
CA THR A 334 1.44 16.54 8.59
C THR A 334 0.84 17.93 8.52
N PHE A 335 -0.21 18.18 9.29
CA PHE A 335 -0.86 19.49 9.40
C PHE A 335 -0.43 20.26 10.65
N VAL A 336 -0.27 21.56 10.50
CA VAL A 336 -0.14 22.51 11.61
C VAL A 336 -1.19 23.61 11.44
N ASP A 337 -2.10 23.75 12.40
CA ASP A 337 -3.13 24.80 12.42
C ASP A 337 -3.67 24.96 13.84
N ASN A 338 -3.84 26.20 14.32
CA ASN A 338 -4.33 26.49 15.68
C ASN A 338 -5.85 26.73 15.74
N ALA A 339 -6.53 26.80 14.60
CA ALA A 339 -7.91 27.24 14.51
C ALA A 339 -8.90 26.08 14.65
N LYS A 340 -10.14 26.44 14.94
CA LYS A 340 -11.30 25.53 14.95
C LYS A 340 -12.14 25.71 13.70
N ILE A 341 -12.89 24.67 13.36
CA ILE A 341 -13.79 24.67 12.20
C ILE A 341 -15.04 25.49 12.53
N SER A 342 -15.34 26.48 11.68
CA SER A 342 -16.56 27.29 11.78
C SER A 342 -17.58 26.90 10.71
N TYR A 343 -18.84 27.29 10.89
CA TYR A 343 -19.95 26.94 9.98
C TYR A 343 -19.74 27.35 8.51
N SER A 344 -18.95 28.39 8.24
CA SER A 344 -18.65 28.82 6.87
C SER A 344 -17.52 28.02 6.21
N ASN A 345 -16.80 27.18 6.96
CA ASN A 345 -15.62 26.46 6.49
C ASN A 345 -15.93 25.30 5.54
N PRO A 346 -16.86 24.36 5.83
CA PRO A 346 -17.04 23.14 5.04
C PRO A 346 -17.26 23.37 3.53
N VAL A 347 -17.93 24.45 3.15
CA VAL A 347 -18.20 24.77 1.73
C VAL A 347 -16.97 25.28 0.96
N ARG A 348 -15.88 25.63 1.66
CA ARG A 348 -14.61 26.11 1.07
C ARG A 348 -13.43 25.20 1.39
N GLN A 349 -13.50 24.45 2.49
CA GLN A 349 -12.42 23.63 3.03
C GLN A 349 -12.82 22.15 2.88
N PRO A 350 -12.50 21.51 1.74
CA PRO A 350 -13.12 20.25 1.30
C PRO A 350 -12.75 19.00 2.12
N LEU A 351 -12.08 19.15 3.26
CA LEU A 351 -11.90 18.06 4.22
C LEU A 351 -13.01 18.03 5.28
N TYR A 352 -13.64 19.16 5.57
CA TYR A 352 -14.56 19.27 6.72
C TYR A 352 -16.01 19.10 6.31
N GLU A 353 -16.79 18.51 7.20
CA GLU A 353 -18.24 18.36 7.03
C GLU A 353 -19.00 19.23 8.03
N PHE A 354 -20.30 19.39 7.82
CA PHE A 354 -21.17 20.21 8.68
C PHE A 354 -21.12 19.78 10.16
N GLU A 355 -21.02 18.48 10.42
CA GLU A 355 -20.91 17.92 11.77
C GLU A 355 -19.64 18.32 12.52
N ASP A 356 -18.58 18.71 11.81
CA ASP A 356 -17.31 19.11 12.44
C ASP A 356 -17.39 20.52 13.07
N CYS A 357 -18.46 21.26 12.78
CA CYS A 357 -18.74 22.59 13.34
C CYS A 357 -19.41 22.53 14.73
N PHE A 358 -19.95 21.38 15.13
CA PHE A 358 -20.72 21.26 16.37
C PHE A 358 -19.85 21.45 17.61
N GLY A 359 -20.46 21.85 18.73
CA GLY A 359 -19.75 22.01 20.01
C GLY A 359 -18.65 23.09 20.01
N GLY A 360 -18.79 24.11 19.16
CA GLY A 360 -17.77 25.17 19.01
C GLY A 360 -16.66 24.83 18.02
N GLY A 361 -16.83 23.76 17.23
CA GLY A 361 -15.90 23.35 16.17
C GLY A 361 -14.75 22.47 16.66
N LYS A 362 -14.46 21.42 15.90
CA LYS A 362 -13.24 20.61 16.11
C LYS A 362 -11.99 21.41 15.71
N SER A 363 -10.83 21.04 16.27
CA SER A 363 -9.53 21.57 15.79
C SER A 363 -9.32 21.17 14.34
N LYS A 364 -8.94 22.13 13.49
CA LYS A 364 -8.75 21.91 12.06
C LYS A 364 -7.67 20.87 11.77
N ALA A 365 -6.50 21.01 12.41
CA ALA A 365 -5.38 20.08 12.19
C ALA A 365 -5.76 18.63 12.49
N ILE A 366 -6.45 18.39 13.61
CA ILE A 366 -6.88 17.05 14.03
C ILE A 366 -8.00 16.51 13.14
N ALA A 367 -9.01 17.33 12.84
CA ALA A 367 -10.11 16.92 11.97
C ALA A 367 -9.64 16.63 10.54
N ALA A 368 -8.62 17.34 10.04
CA ALA A 368 -8.03 17.06 8.74
C ALA A 368 -7.41 15.65 8.68
N VAL A 369 -6.70 15.23 9.74
CA VAL A 369 -6.14 13.87 9.86
C VAL A 369 -7.24 12.81 9.83
N ASP A 370 -8.29 12.99 10.63
CA ASP A 370 -9.43 12.07 10.67
C ASP A 370 -10.06 11.90 9.28
N ARG A 371 -10.20 13.02 8.54
CA ARG A 371 -10.83 13.05 7.23
C ARG A 371 -9.93 12.46 6.14
N LEU A 372 -8.62 12.71 6.16
CA LEU A 372 -7.69 12.02 5.25
C LEU A 372 -7.70 10.50 5.48
N THR A 373 -7.65 10.06 6.73
CA THR A 373 -7.66 8.64 7.09
C THR A 373 -8.96 7.94 6.66
N LYS A 374 -10.09 8.65 6.74
CA LYS A 374 -11.38 8.18 6.20
C LYS A 374 -11.39 8.08 4.67
N ILE A 375 -10.75 9.02 3.97
CA ILE A 375 -10.66 9.03 2.50
C ILE A 375 -9.77 7.89 2.02
N PHE A 376 -8.58 7.75 2.61
CA PHE A 376 -7.60 6.74 2.24
C PHE A 376 -6.88 6.18 3.48
N PRO A 377 -7.21 4.95 3.92
CA PRO A 377 -6.63 4.37 5.13
C PRO A 377 -5.11 4.16 5.11
N GLY A 378 -4.49 4.15 3.93
CA GLY A 378 -3.03 4.00 3.76
C GLY A 378 -2.24 5.31 3.94
N VAL A 379 -2.91 6.44 4.22
CA VAL A 379 -2.22 7.69 4.55
C VAL A 379 -1.70 7.63 5.99
N ASN A 380 -0.46 8.05 6.18
CA ASN A 380 0.11 8.36 7.49
C ASN A 380 -0.01 9.88 7.71
N ALA A 381 -1.10 10.29 8.36
CA ALA A 381 -1.39 11.69 8.62
C ALA A 381 -1.24 12.05 10.11
N GLU A 382 -0.60 13.19 10.37
CA GLU A 382 -0.44 13.76 11.72
C GLU A 382 -0.97 15.20 11.77
N GLY A 383 -1.41 15.65 12.94
CA GLY A 383 -2.04 16.96 13.11
C GLY A 383 -1.61 17.60 14.42
N TYR A 384 -1.09 18.82 14.34
CA TYR A 384 -0.59 19.59 15.47
C TYR A 384 -1.43 20.86 15.64
N ASN A 385 -2.17 20.93 16.75
CA ASN A 385 -2.91 22.12 17.16
C ASN A 385 -1.97 23.10 17.86
N MET A 386 -1.23 23.90 17.10
CA MET A 386 -0.21 24.81 17.62
C MET A 386 -0.21 26.13 16.83
N SER A 387 0.13 27.22 17.52
CA SER A 387 0.25 28.53 16.91
C SER A 387 1.66 28.72 16.34
N ILE A 388 1.78 29.52 15.28
CA ILE A 388 3.06 29.94 14.74
C ILE A 388 3.29 31.40 15.17
N PRO A 389 4.31 31.69 16.02
CA PRO A 389 4.61 33.05 16.43
C PRO A 389 4.92 33.96 15.25
N MET A 390 4.42 35.20 15.31
CA MET A 390 4.45 36.16 14.20
C MET A 390 5.29 37.39 14.58
N PRO A 391 6.09 37.96 13.67
CA PRO A 391 6.74 39.25 13.87
C PRO A 391 5.74 40.35 14.22
N GLY A 392 6.09 41.22 15.17
CA GLY A 392 5.23 42.33 15.61
C GLY A 392 4.08 41.94 16.55
N HIS A 393 3.94 40.66 16.91
CA HIS A 393 2.99 40.18 17.91
C HIS A 393 3.74 39.72 19.16
N PRO A 394 3.77 40.53 20.24
CA PRO A 394 4.56 40.20 21.41
C PRO A 394 4.15 38.86 22.02
N VAL A 395 5.14 38.13 22.52
CA VAL A 395 4.96 36.83 23.21
C VAL A 395 5.38 36.89 24.68
N ASN A 396 5.97 38.02 25.10
CA ASN A 396 6.53 38.25 26.43
C ASN A 396 5.53 38.83 27.45
N PHE A 397 4.22 38.81 27.19
CA PHE A 397 3.20 39.31 28.14
C PHE A 397 3.21 38.59 29.50
N SER A 398 3.70 37.34 29.54
CA SER A 398 3.91 36.56 30.75
C SER A 398 5.01 35.52 30.55
N GLN A 399 5.55 34.96 31.64
CA GLN A 399 6.52 33.86 31.56
C GLN A 399 5.91 32.62 30.88
N ALA A 400 4.59 32.40 31.07
CA ALA A 400 3.88 31.28 30.48
C ALA A 400 3.76 31.40 28.95
N THR A 401 3.41 32.59 28.43
CA THR A 401 3.30 32.83 26.98
C THR A 401 4.64 32.74 26.29
N LEU A 402 5.71 33.26 26.91
CA LEU A 402 7.06 33.16 26.37
C LEU A 402 7.52 31.69 26.30
N SER A 403 7.28 30.92 27.37
CA SER A 403 7.64 29.50 27.44
C SER A 403 6.79 28.64 26.49
N GLN A 404 5.56 29.05 26.18
CA GLN A 404 4.74 28.40 25.16
C GLN A 404 5.27 28.71 23.76
N ALA A 405 5.56 29.97 23.45
CA ALA A 405 6.14 30.37 22.17
C ALA A 405 7.47 29.65 21.91
N GLN A 406 8.30 29.47 22.93
CA GLN A 406 9.54 28.69 22.81
C GLN A 406 9.27 27.23 22.42
N ARG A 407 8.34 26.56 23.12
CA ARG A 407 7.96 25.19 22.80
C ARG A 407 7.34 25.06 21.40
N ASP A 408 6.53 26.02 20.99
CA ASP A 408 5.93 26.05 19.66
C ASP A 408 7.01 26.23 18.58
N VAL A 409 8.01 27.10 18.80
CA VAL A 409 9.17 27.24 17.91
C VAL A 409 9.97 25.95 17.82
N GLU A 410 10.32 25.33 18.95
CA GLU A 410 11.08 24.08 18.99
C GLU A 410 10.32 22.95 18.26
N GLN A 411 9.01 22.86 18.45
CA GLN A 411 8.17 21.89 17.75
C GLN A 411 8.12 22.18 16.24
N LEU A 412 7.96 23.43 15.82
CA LEU A 412 7.96 23.82 14.41
C LEU A 412 9.31 23.52 13.74
N GLU A 413 10.42 23.82 14.42
CA GLU A 413 11.77 23.50 13.96
C GLU A 413 11.96 21.99 13.75
N LYS A 414 11.49 21.18 14.70
CA LYS A 414 11.53 19.72 14.61
C LYS A 414 10.71 19.24 13.40
N LEU A 415 9.48 19.71 13.26
CA LEU A 415 8.61 19.34 12.14
C LEU A 415 9.25 19.70 10.80
N ILE A 416 9.79 20.92 10.65
CA ILE A 416 10.48 21.33 9.41
C ILE A 416 11.69 20.45 9.15
N ALA A 417 12.46 20.06 10.18
CA ALA A 417 13.62 19.19 10.02
C ALA A 417 13.25 17.76 9.56
N GLU A 418 12.16 17.20 10.07
CA GLU A 418 11.72 15.82 9.82
C GLU A 418 11.03 15.62 8.47
N HIS A 419 10.57 16.70 7.84
CA HIS A 419 9.85 16.67 6.55
C HIS A 419 10.74 17.08 5.38
N ASP A 420 10.41 16.62 4.18
CA ASP A 420 11.18 16.88 2.96
C ASP A 420 10.74 18.16 2.27
N VAL A 421 9.42 18.39 2.24
CA VAL A 421 8.79 19.56 1.60
C VAL A 421 7.87 20.27 2.60
N VAL A 422 8.01 21.59 2.69
CA VAL A 422 7.19 22.46 3.54
C VAL A 422 6.28 23.32 2.68
N PHE A 423 4.98 23.18 2.87
CA PHE A 423 3.97 24.01 2.22
C PHE A 423 3.55 25.16 3.15
N LEU A 424 3.72 26.40 2.69
CA LEU A 424 3.24 27.59 3.39
C LEU A 424 1.85 27.96 2.86
N LEU A 425 0.81 27.63 3.63
CA LEU A 425 -0.60 27.70 3.24
C LEU A 425 -1.42 28.57 4.22
N MET A 426 -0.73 29.50 4.86
CA MET A 426 -1.23 30.34 5.94
C MET A 426 -2.03 31.54 5.41
N ASP A 427 -2.79 32.19 6.26
CA ASP A 427 -3.72 33.27 5.91
C ASP A 427 -3.14 34.68 6.08
N THR A 428 -1.96 34.83 6.68
CA THR A 428 -1.30 36.14 6.83
C THR A 428 0.13 36.12 6.32
N ARG A 429 0.65 37.30 5.99
CA ARG A 429 2.05 37.46 5.57
C ARG A 429 2.99 37.27 6.76
N GLU A 430 2.67 37.82 7.93
CA GLU A 430 3.51 37.69 9.13
C GLU A 430 3.75 36.24 9.54
N SER A 431 2.70 35.41 9.47
CA SER A 431 2.78 34.02 9.90
C SER A 431 3.68 33.14 9.02
N ARG A 432 3.91 33.54 7.77
CA ARG A 432 4.85 32.87 6.84
C ARG A 432 6.32 33.16 7.16
N TRP A 433 6.63 34.20 7.94
CA TRP A 433 8.00 34.65 8.16
C TRP A 433 8.85 33.61 8.90
N LEU A 434 8.39 33.17 10.07
CA LEU A 434 9.14 32.21 10.89
C LEU A 434 9.40 30.90 10.13
N PRO A 435 8.40 30.23 9.53
CA PRO A 435 8.63 29.05 8.69
C PRO A 435 9.62 29.28 7.54
N THR A 436 9.61 30.48 6.95
CA THR A 436 10.55 30.82 5.85
C THR A 436 11.98 30.86 6.36
N VAL A 437 12.25 31.50 7.50
CA VAL A 437 13.57 31.57 8.13
C VAL A 437 14.05 30.16 8.50
N LEU A 438 13.22 29.40 9.20
CA LEU A 438 13.54 28.05 9.66
C LEU A 438 13.86 27.09 8.50
N ALA A 439 13.02 27.10 7.46
CA ALA A 439 13.22 26.25 6.29
C ALA A 439 14.44 26.67 5.47
N ALA A 440 14.74 27.97 5.37
CA ALA A 440 15.93 28.46 4.69
C ALA A 440 17.22 28.02 5.40
N SER A 441 17.27 28.14 6.73
CA SER A 441 18.42 27.69 7.54
C SER A 441 18.59 26.17 7.47
N LYS A 442 17.50 25.41 7.56
CA LYS A 442 17.52 23.93 7.47
C LYS A 442 17.57 23.37 6.04
N GLN A 443 17.69 24.24 5.02
CA GLN A 443 17.78 23.86 3.62
C GLN A 443 16.64 22.95 3.17
N LYS A 444 15.40 23.32 3.51
CA LYS A 444 14.20 22.58 3.14
C LYS A 444 13.55 23.17 1.90
N LEU A 445 12.98 22.30 1.05
CA LEU A 445 12.21 22.74 -0.10
C LEU A 445 10.90 23.35 0.40
N VAL A 446 10.67 24.62 0.07
CA VAL A 446 9.44 25.33 0.43
C VAL A 446 8.62 25.61 -0.80
N VAL A 447 7.33 25.28 -0.74
CA VAL A 447 6.32 25.70 -1.71
C VAL A 447 5.32 26.62 -1.01
N ASN A 448 5.31 27.89 -1.37
CA ASN A 448 4.44 28.91 -0.82
C ASN A 448 3.24 29.14 -1.75
N ALA A 449 2.02 29.08 -1.21
CA ALA A 449 0.81 29.44 -1.93
C ALA A 449 0.04 30.53 -1.16
N ALA A 450 -0.36 31.59 -1.85
CA ALA A 450 -1.08 32.74 -1.30
C ALA A 450 -2.20 33.18 -2.25
N LEU A 451 -3.30 33.69 -1.68
CA LEU A 451 -4.54 33.99 -2.40
C LEU A 451 -4.96 35.43 -2.17
N GLY A 452 -5.15 36.17 -3.26
CA GLY A 452 -5.90 37.43 -3.28
C GLY A 452 -7.39 37.23 -3.53
N PHE A 453 -8.08 38.31 -3.91
CA PHE A 453 -9.50 38.25 -4.27
C PHE A 453 -9.76 37.45 -5.56
N ASP A 454 -9.08 37.83 -6.65
CA ASP A 454 -9.18 37.22 -7.98
C ASP A 454 -7.82 36.74 -8.54
N THR A 455 -6.78 36.76 -7.71
CA THR A 455 -5.39 36.41 -8.04
C THR A 455 -4.81 35.42 -7.06
N PHE A 456 -3.77 34.70 -7.48
CA PHE A 456 -2.99 33.84 -6.58
C PHE A 456 -1.50 33.89 -6.95
N VAL A 457 -0.66 33.50 -5.99
CA VAL A 457 0.75 33.21 -6.22
C VAL A 457 1.09 31.84 -5.64
N VAL A 458 1.76 31.01 -6.45
CA VAL A 458 2.39 29.76 -6.05
C VAL A 458 3.87 29.89 -6.38
N MET A 459 4.76 29.65 -5.42
CA MET A 459 6.19 29.77 -5.67
C MET A 459 7.02 28.80 -4.86
N ARG A 460 8.20 28.45 -5.36
CA ARG A 460 9.22 27.73 -4.59
C ARG A 460 10.27 28.70 -4.05
N HIS A 461 10.72 28.53 -2.82
CA HIS A 461 11.84 29.34 -2.31
C HIS A 461 13.19 28.83 -2.85
N GLY A 462 14.18 29.72 -2.92
CA GLY A 462 15.54 29.32 -3.25
C GLY A 462 16.20 28.45 -2.18
N LEU A 463 16.74 27.31 -2.60
CA LEU A 463 17.37 26.33 -1.72
C LEU A 463 18.85 26.72 -1.49
N LYS A 464 19.22 27.16 -0.29
CA LYS A 464 20.58 27.63 -0.02
C LYS A 464 21.61 26.49 -0.12
N LYS A 465 22.83 26.81 -0.56
CA LYS A 465 23.98 25.90 -0.57
C LYS A 465 24.81 26.09 0.71
N THR A 466 25.37 25.01 1.25
CA THR A 466 26.32 25.10 2.38
C THR A 466 27.62 25.78 1.95
N ALA A 467 28.26 26.51 2.86
CA ALA A 467 29.51 27.25 2.61
C ALA A 467 30.64 26.36 2.05
N ILE A 468 30.67 25.07 2.38
CA ILE A 468 31.67 24.10 1.91
C ILE A 468 31.57 23.85 0.39
N SER A 469 30.38 24.00 -0.20
CA SER A 469 30.15 23.75 -1.63
C SER A 469 30.43 24.96 -2.54
N GLN A 470 30.87 26.09 -1.97
CA GLN A 470 31.18 27.32 -2.72
C GLN A 470 32.64 27.37 -3.23
N SER A 471 33.48 26.39 -2.90
CA SER A 471 34.93 26.39 -3.23
C SER A 471 35.28 25.85 -4.62
N VAL A 472 34.29 25.49 -5.46
CA VAL A 472 34.53 25.10 -6.86
C VAL A 472 34.09 26.27 -7.75
N PRO A 473 35.00 26.91 -8.51
CA PRO A 473 34.61 27.97 -9.44
C PRO A 473 33.76 27.34 -10.55
N SER A 474 32.45 27.56 -10.49
CA SER A 474 31.56 27.23 -11.61
C SER A 474 31.97 28.12 -12.79
N GLY A 475 32.45 27.50 -13.86
CA GLY A 475 32.74 28.17 -15.12
C GLY A 475 31.59 29.09 -15.52
N SER A 476 31.92 30.32 -15.86
CA SER A 476 31.00 31.31 -16.42
C SER A 476 30.23 30.69 -17.58
N ALA A 477 28.91 30.54 -17.42
CA ALA A 477 28.03 30.26 -18.55
C ALA A 477 28.24 31.37 -19.61
N PRO A 478 28.22 31.04 -20.92
CA PRO A 478 28.41 32.04 -21.95
C PRO A 478 27.26 33.05 -21.86
N ILE A 479 27.59 34.32 -21.69
CA ILE A 479 26.63 35.43 -21.79
C ILE A 479 26.20 35.49 -23.25
N VAL A 480 25.01 34.97 -23.56
CA VAL A 480 24.38 35.16 -24.87
C VAL A 480 23.87 36.61 -24.91
N PRO A 481 24.34 37.45 -25.85
CA PRO A 481 23.87 38.83 -25.95
C PRO A 481 22.38 38.83 -26.35
N GLY A 482 21.50 39.23 -25.43
CA GLY A 482 20.04 39.32 -25.66
C GLY A 482 19.15 38.63 -24.62
N SER A 483 19.71 37.85 -23.69
CA SER A 483 18.92 37.25 -22.61
C SER A 483 18.58 38.29 -21.53
N SER A 484 17.29 38.43 -21.20
CA SER A 484 16.81 39.19 -20.04
C SER A 484 17.65 38.87 -18.78
N LEU A 485 18.05 39.90 -18.01
CA LEU A 485 18.80 39.78 -16.75
C LEU A 485 18.13 38.85 -15.70
N PHE A 486 16.87 38.48 -15.92
CA PHE A 486 16.05 37.63 -15.05
C PHE A 486 15.76 36.23 -15.62
N SER A 487 16.35 35.87 -16.76
CA SER A 487 16.27 34.53 -17.34
C SER A 487 17.37 33.61 -16.76
N ASN A 488 17.06 32.32 -16.57
CA ASN A 488 18.00 31.29 -16.10
C ASN A 488 18.58 31.46 -14.68
N ILE A 489 17.77 31.88 -13.70
CA ILE A 489 18.21 31.98 -12.30
C ILE A 489 18.37 30.57 -11.68
N PRO A 490 19.56 30.19 -11.18
CA PRO A 490 19.76 28.91 -10.50
C PRO A 490 18.94 28.79 -9.21
N GLY A 491 18.48 27.58 -8.87
CA GLY A 491 17.61 27.36 -7.71
C GLY A 491 18.14 27.89 -6.38
N HIS A 492 19.46 27.88 -6.17
CA HIS A 492 20.09 28.40 -4.96
C HIS A 492 20.13 29.94 -4.85
N LYS A 493 19.87 30.65 -5.96
CA LYS A 493 19.80 32.11 -6.03
C LYS A 493 18.38 32.64 -6.13
N LEU A 494 17.36 31.79 -6.09
CA LEU A 494 15.96 32.23 -6.14
C LEU A 494 15.56 32.94 -4.85
N GLY A 495 14.71 33.95 -4.99
CA GLY A 495 14.12 34.66 -3.87
C GLY A 495 13.15 33.80 -3.04
N CYS A 496 12.88 34.23 -1.81
CA CYS A 496 11.73 33.73 -1.05
C CYS A 496 10.53 34.68 -1.21
N TYR A 497 9.41 34.36 -0.57
CA TYR A 497 8.21 35.20 -0.56
C TYR A 497 8.48 36.67 -0.18
N PHE A 498 9.44 36.92 0.70
CA PHE A 498 9.80 38.24 1.22
C PHE A 498 10.87 38.98 0.41
N CYS A 499 11.38 38.43 -0.70
CA CYS A 499 12.44 39.09 -1.49
C CYS A 499 11.93 40.18 -2.44
N ASN A 500 10.66 40.12 -2.85
CA ASN A 500 10.13 41.01 -3.88
C ASN A 500 9.36 42.21 -3.32
N ASP A 501 9.38 42.39 -2.01
CA ASP A 501 8.66 43.44 -1.31
C ASP A 501 9.61 44.13 -0.33
N VAL A 502 9.67 45.45 -0.37
CA VAL A 502 10.64 46.29 0.36
C VAL A 502 10.15 46.68 1.76
N VAL A 503 9.13 46.01 2.29
CA VAL A 503 8.56 46.28 3.62
C VAL A 503 8.66 45.03 4.50
N ALA A 504 9.11 45.18 5.75
CA ALA A 504 9.14 44.08 6.72
C ALA A 504 7.73 43.61 7.09
N PRO A 505 7.56 42.31 7.42
CA PRO A 505 6.31 41.85 8.03
C PRO A 505 6.10 42.51 9.40
N GLY A 506 4.98 43.21 9.55
CA GLY A 506 4.46 43.76 10.82
C GLY A 506 2.96 43.49 10.94
N ASP A 507 2.32 43.88 12.06
CA ASP A 507 0.90 43.62 12.32
C ASP A 507 0.01 44.19 11.20
N SER A 508 -0.36 43.30 10.27
CA SER A 508 -1.11 43.68 9.08
C SER A 508 -2.61 43.56 9.32
N THR A 509 -3.06 43.04 10.46
CA THR A 509 -4.50 42.82 10.76
C THR A 509 -5.35 44.10 10.69
N ARG A 510 -4.71 45.27 10.57
CA ARG A 510 -5.33 46.59 10.43
C ARG A 510 -5.26 47.21 9.01
N ASP A 511 -4.39 46.76 8.10
CA ASP A 511 -4.23 47.32 6.73
C ASP A 511 -3.91 46.27 5.64
N ARG A 512 -4.59 46.36 4.49
CA ARG A 512 -4.75 45.28 3.47
C ARG A 512 -3.46 44.89 2.71
N THR A 513 -3.24 43.58 2.59
CA THR A 513 -2.42 42.96 1.53
C THR A 513 -3.09 41.70 0.95
N LEU A 514 -2.55 41.20 -0.17
CA LEU A 514 -3.02 40.02 -0.93
C LEU A 514 -3.47 38.86 -0.03
N ASP A 515 -2.74 38.58 1.06
CA ASP A 515 -2.97 37.42 1.94
C ASP A 515 -4.23 37.51 2.82
N GLN A 516 -4.72 38.71 3.15
CA GLN A 516 -5.77 38.89 4.18
C GLN A 516 -7.19 38.47 3.78
N GLN A 517 -7.39 37.88 2.60
CA GLN A 517 -8.72 37.63 2.05
C GLN A 517 -8.97 36.16 1.71
N CYS A 518 -8.37 35.21 2.44
CA CYS A 518 -8.65 33.79 2.23
C CYS A 518 -10.15 33.43 2.32
N THR A 519 -10.95 34.17 3.12
CA THR A 519 -12.42 34.03 3.21
C THR A 519 -13.22 34.79 2.16
N VAL A 520 -12.67 35.87 1.58
CA VAL A 520 -13.34 36.74 0.59
C VAL A 520 -12.87 36.47 -0.84
N SER A 521 -11.90 35.56 -1.02
CA SER A 521 -11.44 35.08 -2.32
C SER A 521 -12.53 34.38 -3.15
N ARG A 522 -12.42 34.49 -4.49
CA ARG A 522 -13.25 33.71 -5.43
C ARG A 522 -13.01 32.20 -5.18
N PRO A 523 -14.06 31.38 -4.98
CA PRO A 523 -13.91 29.99 -4.53
C PRO A 523 -13.00 29.10 -5.38
N GLY A 524 -12.91 29.36 -6.70
CA GLY A 524 -12.06 28.59 -7.60
C GLY A 524 -10.55 28.74 -7.38
N LEU A 525 -10.11 29.84 -6.75
CA LEU A 525 -8.68 30.16 -6.61
C LEU A 525 -7.92 29.12 -5.80
N ALA A 526 -8.46 28.71 -4.66
CA ALA A 526 -7.76 27.79 -3.77
C ALA A 526 -7.58 26.39 -4.38
N MET A 527 -8.54 25.94 -5.21
CA MET A 527 -8.42 24.68 -5.95
C MET A 527 -7.31 24.78 -7.00
N ILE A 528 -7.28 25.86 -7.77
CA ILE A 528 -6.26 26.09 -8.81
C ILE A 528 -4.88 26.24 -8.18
N ALA A 529 -4.73 27.12 -7.18
CA ALA A 529 -3.46 27.37 -6.50
C ALA A 529 -2.96 26.11 -5.76
N GLY A 530 -3.87 25.38 -5.10
CA GLY A 530 -3.53 24.13 -4.40
C GLY A 530 -3.05 23.04 -5.36
N ALA A 531 -3.72 22.88 -6.51
CA ALA A 531 -3.29 21.95 -7.56
C ALA A 531 -1.92 22.35 -8.12
N LEU A 532 -1.74 23.62 -8.49
CA LEU A 532 -0.47 24.12 -9.03
C LEU A 532 0.69 23.99 -8.03
N ALA A 533 0.43 24.17 -6.73
CA ALA A 533 1.46 23.98 -5.69
C ALA A 533 1.95 22.53 -5.64
N VAL A 534 1.05 21.55 -5.74
CA VAL A 534 1.43 20.13 -5.76
C VAL A 534 2.10 19.74 -7.08
N GLU A 535 1.56 20.18 -8.22
CA GLU A 535 2.19 19.92 -9.54
C GLU A 535 3.59 20.52 -9.64
N LEU A 536 3.80 21.71 -9.06
CA LEU A 536 5.12 22.32 -8.96
C LEU A 536 6.06 21.48 -8.09
N MET A 537 5.59 21.00 -6.92
CA MET A 537 6.38 20.09 -6.07
C MET A 537 6.79 18.83 -6.84
N VAL A 538 5.83 18.15 -7.48
CA VAL A 538 6.10 16.90 -8.21
C VAL A 538 7.10 17.17 -9.34
N SER A 539 6.93 18.25 -10.10
CA SER A 539 7.87 18.63 -11.16
C SER A 539 9.27 18.89 -10.63
N ILE A 540 9.41 19.55 -9.47
CA ILE A 540 10.70 19.74 -8.80
C ILE A 540 11.33 18.39 -8.44
N LEU A 541 10.57 17.46 -7.86
CA LEU A 541 11.08 16.14 -7.44
C LEU A 541 11.51 15.26 -8.63
N GLN A 542 10.89 15.44 -9.80
CA GLN A 542 11.25 14.74 -11.02
C GLN A 542 12.49 15.34 -11.70
N HIS A 543 12.80 16.60 -11.45
CA HIS A 543 14.01 17.23 -12.00
C HIS A 543 15.27 16.64 -11.37
N SER A 544 16.32 16.42 -12.18
CA SER A 544 17.61 15.86 -11.71
C SER A 544 18.23 16.66 -10.58
N GLU A 545 18.24 17.99 -10.70
CA GLU A 545 18.72 18.94 -9.69
C GLU A 545 17.73 19.23 -8.54
N GLY A 546 16.53 18.64 -8.55
CA GLY A 546 15.55 18.86 -7.49
C GLY A 546 15.26 20.35 -7.21
N GLY A 547 15.31 20.75 -5.94
CA GLY A 547 15.13 22.15 -5.52
C GLY A 547 16.18 23.13 -6.04
N TYR A 548 17.32 22.65 -6.54
CA TYR A 548 18.37 23.48 -7.15
C TYR A 548 18.15 23.77 -8.64
N ALA A 549 17.12 23.16 -9.25
CA ALA A 549 16.76 23.37 -10.64
C ALA A 549 16.68 24.86 -11.00
N ILE A 550 17.12 25.20 -12.21
CA ILE A 550 17.01 26.55 -12.78
C ILE A 550 15.52 26.88 -12.96
N ALA A 551 15.14 28.13 -12.69
CA ALA A 551 13.76 28.57 -12.86
C ALA A 551 13.41 28.69 -14.35
N SER A 552 12.41 27.92 -14.79
CA SER A 552 11.78 28.12 -16.09
C SER A 552 10.98 29.42 -16.11
N SER A 553 10.98 30.08 -17.27
CA SER A 553 10.28 31.32 -17.56
C SER A 553 9.14 31.09 -18.57
N SER A 554 8.32 32.11 -18.81
CA SER A 554 7.26 32.05 -19.84
C SER A 554 7.83 31.84 -21.25
N ASP A 555 9.06 32.29 -21.51
CA ASP A 555 9.71 32.17 -22.82
C ASP A 555 10.17 30.73 -23.09
N ASP A 556 10.34 29.92 -22.04
CA ASP A 556 10.74 28.51 -22.14
C ASP A 556 9.60 27.59 -22.58
N ARG A 557 8.38 28.10 -22.78
CA ARG A 557 7.22 27.30 -23.24
C ARG A 557 7.45 26.61 -24.58
N MET A 558 8.35 27.14 -25.42
CA MET A 558 8.68 26.60 -26.74
C MET A 558 9.89 25.66 -26.74
N ASN A 559 10.61 25.56 -25.62
CA ASN A 559 11.79 24.70 -25.48
C ASN A 559 11.39 23.29 -25.03
N GLU A 560 12.29 22.31 -25.21
CA GLU A 560 12.11 21.00 -24.57
C GLU A 560 12.02 21.18 -23.05
N PRO A 561 10.97 20.63 -22.40
CA PRO A 561 10.77 20.84 -20.99
C PRO A 561 11.88 20.15 -20.17
N PRO A 562 12.33 20.76 -19.06
CA PRO A 562 13.43 20.25 -18.24
C PRO A 562 13.06 18.96 -17.50
N THR A 563 11.77 18.62 -17.44
CA THR A 563 11.27 17.37 -16.87
C THR A 563 10.23 16.75 -17.79
N SER A 564 9.99 15.46 -17.63
CA SER A 564 8.92 14.76 -18.33
C SER A 564 7.51 15.20 -17.93
N LEU A 565 7.38 16.04 -16.90
CA LEU A 565 6.13 16.66 -16.46
C LEU A 565 6.01 18.13 -16.87
N GLY A 566 7.02 18.70 -17.53
CA GLY A 566 7.01 20.09 -17.99
C GLY A 566 8.03 20.99 -17.28
N LEU A 567 7.64 22.26 -17.14
CA LEU A 567 8.48 23.34 -16.63
C LEU A 567 8.63 23.32 -15.10
N VAL A 568 9.71 23.91 -14.59
CA VAL A 568 9.96 24.08 -13.15
C VAL A 568 10.13 25.57 -12.82
N PRO A 569 9.02 26.35 -12.82
CA PRO A 569 9.09 27.79 -12.61
C PRO A 569 9.51 28.16 -11.18
N HIS A 570 9.92 29.42 -10.99
CA HIS A 570 10.11 30.00 -9.67
C HIS A 570 8.77 30.39 -9.03
N GLN A 571 7.99 31.20 -9.75
CA GLN A 571 6.66 31.66 -9.34
C GLN A 571 5.66 31.38 -10.45
N ILE A 572 4.42 31.11 -10.07
CA ILE A 572 3.24 31.04 -10.92
C ILE A 572 2.26 32.05 -10.34
N ARG A 573 2.00 33.12 -11.08
CA ARG A 573 1.00 34.12 -10.70
C ARG A 573 -0.18 34.02 -11.64
N GLY A 574 -1.35 33.72 -11.10
CA GLY A 574 -2.57 33.57 -11.88
C GLY A 574 -3.58 34.66 -11.63
N PHE A 575 -4.31 35.01 -12.69
CA PHE A 575 -5.33 36.05 -12.71
C PHE A 575 -6.64 35.48 -13.23
N LEU A 576 -7.61 35.20 -12.35
CA LEU A 576 -8.88 34.58 -12.74
C LEU A 576 -9.80 35.49 -13.53
N SER A 577 -9.61 36.81 -13.43
CA SER A 577 -10.31 37.79 -14.26
C SER A 577 -9.87 37.72 -15.73
N ARG A 578 -8.65 37.25 -16.00
CA ARG A 578 -8.06 37.17 -17.34
C ARG A 578 -7.85 35.72 -17.83
N PHE A 579 -8.03 34.74 -16.96
CA PHE A 579 -7.71 33.33 -17.20
C PHE A 579 -6.26 33.12 -17.68
N ASP A 580 -5.33 33.88 -17.11
CA ASP A 580 -3.92 33.88 -17.52
C ASP A 580 -2.97 33.62 -16.35
N ASN A 581 -1.81 33.02 -16.65
CA ASN A 581 -0.73 32.71 -15.72
C ASN A 581 0.60 33.25 -16.26
N VAL A 582 1.32 33.97 -15.40
CA VAL A 582 2.68 34.48 -15.67
C VAL A 582 3.70 33.77 -14.79
N LEU A 583 4.91 33.53 -15.33
CA LEU A 583 5.98 32.78 -14.68
C LEU A 583 7.21 33.64 -14.34
N PRO A 584 7.11 34.64 -13.44
CA PRO A 584 8.25 35.48 -13.11
C PRO A 584 9.28 34.74 -12.25
N ALA A 585 10.55 35.05 -12.48
CA ALA A 585 11.65 34.63 -11.63
C ALA A 585 12.30 35.85 -10.97
N SER A 586 12.82 35.70 -9.76
CA SER A 586 13.48 36.78 -9.03
C SER A 586 14.63 36.26 -8.20
N LEU A 587 15.68 37.09 -8.11
CA LEU A 587 16.87 36.80 -7.34
C LEU A 587 16.60 36.97 -5.84
N ALA A 588 17.33 36.21 -5.04
CA ALA A 588 17.39 36.42 -3.60
C ALA A 588 17.94 37.82 -3.31
N PHE A 589 17.15 38.61 -2.58
CA PHE A 589 17.54 39.94 -2.16
C PHE A 589 18.49 39.85 -0.96
N ASP A 590 19.63 40.53 -1.05
CA ASP A 590 20.68 40.55 -0.03
C ASP A 590 20.20 41.20 1.27
N LYS A 591 19.30 42.18 1.19
CA LYS A 591 18.65 42.81 2.36
C LYS A 591 17.28 42.22 2.68
N CYS A 592 16.95 41.00 2.22
CA CYS A 592 15.67 40.38 2.54
C CYS A 592 15.47 40.17 4.05
N THR A 593 14.31 40.52 4.59
CA THR A 593 13.96 40.37 6.02
C THR A 593 13.77 38.93 6.48
N ALA A 594 13.83 37.95 5.58
CA ALA A 594 13.68 36.53 5.91
C ALA A 594 14.89 35.68 5.49
N CYS A 595 15.29 35.70 4.21
CA CYS A 595 16.32 34.79 3.69
C CYS A 595 17.68 35.44 3.37
N SER A 596 17.92 36.67 3.86
CA SER A 596 19.24 37.31 3.75
C SER A 596 20.28 36.55 4.59
N PRO A 597 21.57 36.59 4.21
CA PRO A 597 22.64 36.06 5.05
C PRO A 597 22.60 36.64 6.46
N THR A 598 22.34 37.95 6.60
CA THR A 598 22.27 38.62 7.89
C THR A 598 21.22 38.00 8.82
N VAL A 599 19.98 37.80 8.34
CA VAL A 599 18.91 37.23 9.17
C VAL A 599 19.21 35.77 9.54
N LEU A 600 19.69 34.97 8.58
CA LEU A 600 20.02 33.57 8.82
C LEU A 600 21.16 33.42 9.82
N GLU A 601 22.22 34.23 9.72
CA GLU A 601 23.33 34.20 10.67
C GLU A 601 22.91 34.57 12.10
N HIS A 602 22.01 35.55 12.27
CA HIS A 602 21.51 35.91 13.61
C HIS A 602 20.67 34.79 14.20
N TYR A 603 19.78 34.19 13.40
CA TYR A 603 19.00 33.03 13.85
C TYR A 603 19.90 31.83 14.20
N GLU A 604 20.88 31.50 13.36
CA GLU A 604 21.78 30.36 13.59
C GLU A 604 22.70 30.56 14.80
N LYS A 605 23.07 31.80 15.14
CA LYS A 605 23.92 32.12 16.30
C LYS A 605 23.12 32.26 17.61
N GLU A 606 21.96 32.92 17.56
CA GLU A 606 21.21 33.30 18.77
C GLU A 606 19.95 32.45 19.03
N GLY A 607 19.49 31.68 18.04
CA GLY A 607 18.32 30.81 18.14
C GLY A 607 17.05 31.54 18.59
N PHE A 608 16.34 30.96 19.57
CA PHE A 608 15.10 31.53 20.10
C PHE A 608 15.27 32.94 20.68
N ASN A 609 16.46 33.33 21.15
CA ASN A 609 16.66 34.68 21.67
C ASN A 609 16.51 35.75 20.59
N PHE A 610 17.02 35.48 19.38
CA PHE A 610 16.80 36.36 18.23
C PHE A 610 15.33 36.38 17.81
N LEU A 611 14.70 35.20 17.70
CA LEU A 611 13.28 35.11 17.35
C LEU A 611 12.38 35.85 18.34
N SER A 612 12.65 35.73 19.64
CA SER A 612 11.95 36.44 20.69
C SER A 612 12.09 37.96 20.53
N LYS A 613 13.29 38.48 20.19
CA LYS A 613 13.44 39.91 19.87
C LYS A 613 12.56 40.30 18.68
N VAL A 614 12.52 39.50 17.61
CA VAL A 614 11.70 39.78 16.42
C VAL A 614 10.21 39.81 16.75
N PHE A 615 9.70 38.84 17.52
CA PHE A 615 8.27 38.78 17.88
C PHE A 615 7.84 39.98 18.74
N ASN A 616 8.73 40.42 19.64
CA ASN A 616 8.43 41.49 20.60
C ASN A 616 8.79 42.90 20.11
N SER A 617 9.42 43.04 18.94
CA SER A 617 9.84 44.35 18.39
C SER A 617 8.84 44.92 17.39
N SER A 618 8.95 46.22 17.10
CA SER A 618 8.26 46.87 15.98
C SER A 618 8.75 46.33 14.63
N HIS A 619 7.95 46.55 13.56
CA HIS A 619 8.28 46.14 12.19
C HIS A 619 9.68 46.59 11.73
N SER A 620 10.16 47.72 12.25
CA SER A 620 11.44 48.34 11.89
C SER A 620 12.65 47.50 12.29
N PHE A 621 12.56 46.63 13.31
CA PHE A 621 13.72 45.86 13.78
C PHE A 621 14.37 45.02 12.68
N LEU A 622 13.57 44.33 11.87
CA LEU A 622 14.07 43.54 10.75
C LEU A 622 14.59 44.42 9.61
N GLU A 623 14.01 45.59 9.39
CA GLU A 623 14.44 46.55 8.36
C GLU A 623 15.79 47.17 8.73
N ASP A 624 15.96 47.54 10.00
CA ASP A 624 17.20 48.08 10.55
C ASP A 624 18.32 47.04 10.48
N LEU A 625 18.02 45.81 10.90
CA LEU A 625 18.96 44.69 10.88
C LEU A 625 19.50 44.39 9.48
N THR A 626 18.63 44.47 8.46
CA THR A 626 18.97 44.14 7.08
C THR A 626 19.49 45.32 6.27
N GLY A 627 19.49 46.53 6.84
CA GLY A 627 19.86 47.75 6.12
C GLY A 627 18.81 48.21 5.09
N LEU A 628 17.58 47.72 5.22
CA LEU A 628 16.41 48.16 4.46
C LEU A 628 15.99 49.57 4.86
N THR A 629 16.07 49.92 6.14
CA THR A 629 15.81 51.29 6.62
C THR A 629 16.74 52.30 5.97
N LEU A 630 18.04 51.99 5.90
CA LEU A 630 19.04 52.81 5.21
C LEU A 630 18.73 52.94 3.71
N LEU A 631 18.32 51.84 3.06
CA LEU A 631 17.94 51.87 1.64
C LEU A 631 16.73 52.79 1.39
N HIS A 632 15.72 52.75 2.26
CA HIS A 632 14.56 53.65 2.19
C HIS A 632 14.97 55.11 2.36
N GLN A 633 15.85 55.41 3.32
CA GLN A 633 16.38 56.76 3.55
C GLN A 633 17.19 57.26 2.35
N GLU A 634 18.06 56.42 1.78
CA GLU A 634 18.84 56.76 0.57
C GLU A 634 17.94 57.04 -0.63
N THR A 635 16.88 56.24 -0.79
CA THR A 635 15.89 56.42 -1.88
C THR A 635 15.11 57.73 -1.69
N GLN A 636 14.63 58.02 -0.48
CA GLN A 636 13.94 59.27 -0.16
C GLN A 636 14.85 60.49 -0.32
N ALA A 637 16.14 60.37 0.03
CA ALA A 637 17.11 61.45 -0.15
C ALA A 637 17.47 61.69 -1.63
N ALA A 638 17.35 60.66 -2.48
CA ALA A 638 17.56 60.76 -3.93
C ALA A 638 16.32 61.24 -4.71
N GLU A 639 15.14 61.23 -4.10
CA GLU A 639 13.91 61.77 -4.70
C GLU A 639 13.88 63.30 -4.65
N VAL A 640 13.81 63.93 -5.82
CA VAL A 640 13.58 65.38 -5.93
C VAL A 640 12.15 65.69 -5.49
N ASN A 641 12.01 66.54 -4.49
CA ASN A 641 10.73 67.06 -4.03
C ASN A 641 10.06 67.89 -5.15
N TYR A 642 9.17 67.26 -5.94
CA TYR A 642 8.50 67.90 -7.08
C TYR A 642 7.70 69.16 -6.70
N ASN A 643 7.35 69.30 -5.42
CA ASN A 643 6.64 70.46 -4.89
C ASN A 643 7.51 71.74 -4.79
N LEU A 644 8.83 71.63 -4.68
CA LEU A 644 9.72 72.80 -4.62
C LEU A 644 10.02 73.40 -6.01
N CYS A 645 9.71 72.68 -7.10
CA CYS A 645 9.99 73.16 -8.46
C CYS A 645 8.82 73.93 -9.10
N MET A 646 7.63 73.94 -8.47
CA MET A 646 6.45 74.66 -8.95
C MET A 646 6.28 76.06 -8.34
N GLU A 647 6.93 76.37 -7.21
CA GLU A 647 6.87 77.72 -6.61
C GLU A 647 7.81 78.74 -7.29
N THR A 648 8.78 78.29 -8.09
CA THR A 648 9.71 79.18 -8.83
C THR A 648 9.27 79.56 -10.24
N LYS A 649 8.00 79.32 -10.64
CA LYS A 649 7.46 79.76 -11.93
C LYS A 649 6.50 80.96 -11.88
N ASN A 650 6.30 81.58 -10.71
CA ASN A 650 5.51 82.80 -10.56
C ASN A 650 6.32 83.95 -9.90
N LEU A 651 7.49 84.26 -10.46
CA LEU A 651 8.17 85.55 -10.25
C LEU A 651 8.68 86.08 -11.60
#